data_AF-A0A7S4Q9F0-F1
#
_entry.id   AF-A0A7S4Q9F0-F1
#
_cell.length_a   1.000
_cell.length_b   1.000
_cell.length_c   1.000
_cell.angle_alpha   90.00
_cell.angle_beta   90.00
_cell.angle_gamma   90.00
#
_symmetry.space_group_name_H-M   'P 1'
#
loop_
_entity.id
_entity.type
_entity.pdbx_description
1 polymer ?
#
loop_
_entity_poly.entity_id
_entity_poly.type
_entity_poly.pdbx_seq_one_letter_code
_entity_poly.pdbx_strand_id
1 'polypeptide(L)'
;QVLPPALARPASSVAPPISAGDPHLAPMSSVTVQLQRAVSVLKKDLMSESDPFVVIEVIANDEVLASATSESIQDSADPVWNSTHCLSGESEWDPQKTTIKFTLRDKNRFGSQYVGQADISIADFIAMPDAKLIMHDGDGNPVLASKVPYWPTELWVSLDTGSLPDGWPSPPAEEPPASYERHIFMITRGTRGDVQPFVALARGMAQQRGWLVTICTELRWKSFVLSNAQDVSPGRINYLDSGGDTEKRVNSVLGQWATKQKGEFMQMMMLSQSEAEFFNSSTVVMKHLQDMQASSTPAHMLAYGFTLTSIGLMAGEYFKIPSVGFFLQPSSIPSSDADWTAVQAIDTHGLSVIDSLEEKVFTSQGALAFWKAFAEKNPFSKFNVNNIRSWFDLPPADTFKALKEQGAPIVIPMKSDTFPRPSDWWDQIIMTDFIFLRKGSGGAGALGEPLEGFIQGARDAGAKLGLMTFSSMPVARGTMLRCAVKMVKECSFNLRLIYVGKRQEDSVPDSLAEDAKALEDEGRFLDVERADFGVLFPFMDIFIIHGGLGTTVEALRMKKPTSVTGPLLLDQRFWGSVCYNRGVGMPPVHVDNFEDACIKFVDGGLDPADPEGWQAKAQAQDWGDVTDDGVKANVDCFAELLK
;
A
#
# COMPACT_ATOMS: atom_id res chain seq x y z
N GLN A 1 -41.61 -12.49 1.39
CA GLN A 1 -41.63 -13.84 1.99
C GLN A 1 -40.94 -13.76 3.34
N VAL A 2 -41.42 -14.56 4.29
CA VAL A 2 -41.33 -14.41 5.75
C VAL A 2 -39.87 -14.44 6.27
N LEU A 3 -39.52 -13.46 7.12
CA LEU A 3 -38.27 -13.41 7.91
C LEU A 3 -38.18 -14.64 8.85
N PRO A 4 -37.01 -15.30 9.00
CA PRO A 4 -36.86 -16.35 10.01
C PRO A 4 -36.71 -15.75 11.42
N PRO A 5 -37.16 -16.46 12.48
CA PRO A 5 -37.21 -15.93 13.84
C PRO A 5 -35.83 -15.97 14.51
N ALA A 6 -35.62 -15.03 15.44
CA ALA A 6 -34.45 -14.99 16.33
C ALA A 6 -34.29 -16.32 17.08
N LEU A 7 -33.10 -16.91 16.96
CA LEU A 7 -32.72 -18.12 17.70
C LEU A 7 -32.63 -17.80 19.20
N ALA A 8 -33.54 -18.37 19.97
CA ALA A 8 -33.50 -18.38 21.42
C ALA A 8 -32.33 -19.25 21.91
N ARG A 9 -31.53 -18.72 22.86
CA ARG A 9 -30.46 -19.45 23.55
C ARG A 9 -31.03 -20.70 24.25
N PRO A 10 -30.40 -21.90 24.13
CA PRO A 10 -30.80 -23.05 24.94
C PRO A 10 -30.42 -22.84 26.41
N ALA A 11 -31.27 -23.32 27.30
CA ALA A 11 -31.03 -23.34 28.74
C ALA A 11 -29.79 -24.19 29.09
N SER A 12 -28.99 -23.68 30.04
CA SER A 12 -27.78 -24.31 30.56
C SER A 12 -28.07 -25.66 31.23
N SER A 13 -27.62 -26.77 30.64
CA SER A 13 -27.45 -28.03 31.37
C SER A 13 -26.08 -27.99 32.06
N VAL A 14 -26.09 -27.98 33.40
CA VAL A 14 -24.89 -28.04 34.24
C VAL A 14 -24.18 -29.39 34.01
N ALA A 15 -22.97 -29.34 33.45
CA ALA A 15 -22.05 -30.48 33.43
C ALA A 15 -21.45 -30.70 34.84
N PRO A 16 -21.13 -31.94 35.24
CA PRO A 16 -20.54 -32.21 36.55
C PRO A 16 -19.13 -31.61 36.66
N PRO A 17 -18.65 -31.31 37.88
CA PRO A 17 -17.35 -30.67 38.07
C PRO A 17 -16.22 -31.58 37.60
N ILE A 18 -15.37 -31.03 36.73
CA ILE A 18 -14.16 -31.68 36.23
C ILE A 18 -13.20 -31.86 37.43
N SER A 19 -12.83 -33.11 37.68
CA SER A 19 -11.76 -33.49 38.61
C SER A 19 -10.48 -32.73 38.29
N ALA A 20 -9.81 -32.17 39.30
CA ALA A 20 -8.49 -31.55 39.16
C ALA A 20 -7.56 -32.49 38.38
N GLY A 21 -7.08 -32.02 37.23
CA GLY A 21 -6.23 -32.75 36.33
C GLY A 21 -4.82 -32.97 36.88
N ASP A 22 -4.20 -34.05 36.42
CA ASP A 22 -2.81 -34.44 36.67
C ASP A 22 -1.82 -33.32 36.26
N PRO A 23 -0.90 -32.88 37.14
CA PRO A 23 0.05 -31.79 36.86
C PRO A 23 1.11 -32.11 35.80
N HIS A 24 1.02 -33.25 35.11
CA HIS A 24 1.94 -33.69 34.06
C HIS A 24 1.41 -33.58 32.62
N LEU A 25 0.20 -33.07 32.39
CA LEU A 25 -0.30 -32.79 31.04
C LEU A 25 0.19 -31.41 30.56
N ALA A 26 0.85 -31.36 29.41
CA ALA A 26 1.19 -30.10 28.73
C ALA A 26 -0.07 -29.24 28.55
N PRO A 27 0.02 -27.89 28.62
CA PRO A 27 -1.14 -27.04 28.43
C PRO A 27 -1.73 -27.26 27.03
N MET A 28 -2.92 -27.87 26.97
CA MET A 28 -3.65 -28.05 25.71
C MET A 28 -4.36 -26.74 25.35
N SER A 29 -4.06 -26.21 24.17
CA SER A 29 -4.84 -25.11 23.59
C SER A 29 -5.94 -25.68 22.72
N SER A 30 -7.15 -25.11 22.83
CA SER A 30 -8.26 -25.46 21.95
C SER A 30 -9.07 -24.25 21.55
N VAL A 31 -9.61 -24.27 20.33
CA VAL A 31 -10.62 -23.31 19.86
C VAL A 31 -11.72 -24.07 19.15
N THR A 32 -12.97 -23.63 19.31
CA THR A 32 -14.10 -24.16 18.58
C THR A 32 -14.54 -23.20 17.49
N VAL A 33 -14.53 -23.66 16.24
CA VAL A 33 -14.90 -22.89 15.06
C VAL A 33 -16.19 -23.47 14.46
N GLN A 34 -17.13 -22.60 14.14
CA GLN A 34 -18.30 -22.94 13.35
C GLN A 34 -18.06 -22.55 11.88
N LEU A 35 -18.12 -23.53 11.00
CA LEU A 35 -18.12 -23.34 9.55
C LEU A 35 -19.56 -23.17 9.10
N GLN A 36 -19.95 -21.97 8.66
CA GLN A 36 -21.34 -21.68 8.35
C GLN A 36 -21.65 -22.00 6.89
N ARG A 37 -21.08 -21.24 5.95
CA ARG A 37 -21.35 -21.35 4.52
C ARG A 37 -20.25 -20.73 3.66
N ALA A 38 -20.21 -21.07 2.38
CA ALA A 38 -19.53 -20.29 1.36
C ALA A 38 -20.54 -19.81 0.31
N VAL A 39 -20.21 -18.74 -0.38
CA VAL A 39 -21.00 -18.23 -1.51
C VAL A 39 -20.11 -17.97 -2.70
N SER A 40 -20.67 -18.09 -3.90
CA SER A 40 -19.95 -17.78 -5.16
C SER A 40 -18.69 -18.63 -5.36
N VAL A 41 -18.74 -19.91 -4.98
CA VAL A 41 -17.63 -20.85 -5.15
C VAL A 41 -17.30 -21.04 -6.64
N LEU A 42 -16.01 -20.91 -6.97
CA LEU A 42 -15.51 -21.11 -8.33
C LEU A 42 -15.76 -22.55 -8.79
N LYS A 43 -16.49 -22.69 -9.89
CA LYS A 43 -16.75 -23.99 -10.55
C LYS A 43 -15.45 -24.55 -11.13
N LYS A 44 -15.02 -25.72 -10.65
CA LYS A 44 -13.88 -26.47 -11.23
C LYS A 44 -14.31 -27.63 -12.12
N ASP A 45 -15.52 -28.15 -11.94
CA ASP A 45 -16.05 -29.25 -12.73
C ASP A 45 -16.63 -28.81 -14.08
N LEU A 46 -16.34 -29.62 -15.12
CA LEU A 46 -16.74 -29.34 -16.50
C LEU A 46 -18.24 -29.56 -16.76
N MET A 47 -18.89 -30.45 -15.99
CA MET A 47 -20.24 -30.97 -16.31
C MET A 47 -21.27 -30.76 -15.18
N SER A 48 -20.83 -30.45 -13.95
CA SER A 48 -21.63 -30.17 -12.74
C SER A 48 -21.02 -29.00 -12.00
N GLU A 49 -21.74 -28.38 -11.05
CA GLU A 49 -21.14 -27.47 -10.08
C GLU A 49 -20.15 -28.24 -9.17
N SER A 50 -19.36 -27.49 -8.40
CA SER A 50 -18.37 -28.07 -7.49
C SER A 50 -19.02 -28.80 -6.31
N ASP A 51 -18.28 -29.78 -5.76
CA ASP A 51 -18.55 -30.51 -4.52
C ASP A 51 -17.66 -29.98 -3.37
N PRO A 52 -17.86 -28.73 -2.90
CA PRO A 52 -16.93 -28.07 -1.99
C PRO A 52 -16.86 -28.70 -0.60
N PHE A 53 -15.65 -28.69 -0.03
CA PHE A 53 -15.37 -28.93 1.39
C PHE A 53 -14.22 -28.04 1.86
N VAL A 54 -14.11 -27.82 3.17
CA VAL A 54 -13.11 -26.96 3.78
C VAL A 54 -12.20 -27.78 4.69
N VAL A 55 -10.89 -27.62 4.51
CA VAL A 55 -9.88 -28.06 5.46
C VAL A 55 -9.55 -26.87 6.36
N ILE A 56 -9.69 -27.05 7.67
CA ILE A 56 -9.45 -26.02 8.69
C ILE A 56 -8.17 -26.39 9.43
N GLU A 57 -7.18 -25.53 9.42
CA GLU A 57 -5.86 -25.80 10.02
C GLU A 57 -5.48 -24.67 10.98
N VAL A 58 -5.05 -25.03 12.18
CA VAL A 58 -4.39 -24.10 13.10
C VAL A 58 -2.89 -24.15 12.81
N ILE A 59 -2.30 -23.00 12.49
CA ILE A 59 -0.91 -22.90 12.04
C ILE A 59 -0.16 -21.91 12.94
N ALA A 60 1.01 -22.32 13.42
CA ALA A 60 2.00 -21.41 14.01
C ALA A 60 3.41 -21.83 13.57
N ASN A 61 4.27 -20.86 13.26
CA ASN A 61 5.64 -21.12 12.77
C ASN A 61 5.69 -22.10 11.59
N ASP A 62 4.75 -21.98 10.64
CA ASP A 62 4.58 -22.87 9.48
C ASP A 62 4.27 -24.35 9.78
N GLU A 63 4.01 -24.69 11.04
CA GLU A 63 3.58 -26.02 11.46
C GLU A 63 2.07 -26.07 11.70
N VAL A 64 1.42 -27.15 11.22
CA VAL A 64 0.00 -27.42 11.50
C VAL A 64 -0.11 -28.04 12.88
N LEU A 65 -0.70 -27.29 13.82
CA LEU A 65 -0.87 -27.70 15.22
C LEU A 65 -2.15 -28.51 15.44
N ALA A 66 -3.20 -28.23 14.67
CA ALA A 66 -4.47 -28.93 14.71
C ALA A 66 -5.15 -28.82 13.33
N SER A 67 -5.96 -29.82 12.96
CA SER A 67 -6.71 -29.79 11.71
C SER A 67 -8.07 -30.45 11.84
N ALA A 68 -9.05 -29.95 11.09
CA ALA A 68 -10.35 -30.56 10.89
C ALA A 68 -10.73 -30.46 9.40
N THR A 69 -11.65 -31.30 8.95
CA THR A 69 -12.18 -31.25 7.59
C THR A 69 -13.69 -31.34 7.63
N SER A 70 -14.36 -30.45 6.90
CA SER A 70 -15.82 -30.47 6.77
C SER A 70 -16.28 -31.63 5.89
N GLU A 71 -17.57 -31.95 5.96
CA GLU A 71 -18.20 -32.77 4.92
C GLU A 71 -18.19 -32.03 3.57
N SER A 72 -18.24 -32.80 2.48
CA SER A 72 -18.41 -32.25 1.13
C SER A 72 -19.89 -32.05 0.83
N ILE A 73 -20.27 -30.87 0.36
CA ILE A 73 -21.63 -30.57 -0.13
C ILE A 73 -21.64 -30.81 -1.64
N GLN A 74 -22.57 -31.62 -2.14
CA GLN A 74 -22.61 -31.96 -3.56
C GLN A 74 -23.24 -30.85 -4.42
N ASP A 75 -22.67 -30.62 -5.61
CA ASP A 75 -23.21 -29.80 -6.71
C ASP A 75 -23.72 -28.42 -6.25
N SER A 76 -22.90 -27.68 -5.49
CA SER A 76 -23.29 -26.41 -4.91
C SER A 76 -22.22 -25.33 -5.01
N ALA A 77 -22.58 -24.21 -5.63
CA ALA A 77 -21.78 -22.98 -5.64
C ALA A 77 -21.94 -22.15 -4.35
N ASP A 78 -22.97 -22.44 -3.54
CA ASP A 78 -23.29 -21.74 -2.30
C ASP A 78 -23.52 -22.75 -1.15
N PRO A 79 -22.50 -23.55 -0.79
CA PRO A 79 -22.63 -24.61 0.21
C PRO A 79 -22.91 -24.05 1.61
N VAL A 80 -23.78 -24.74 2.35
CA VAL A 80 -24.09 -24.45 3.76
C VAL A 80 -23.72 -25.69 4.58
N TRP A 81 -22.75 -25.54 5.48
CA TRP A 81 -22.29 -26.62 6.35
C TRP A 81 -22.96 -26.55 7.73
N ASN A 82 -22.97 -25.35 8.35
CA ASN A 82 -23.36 -25.14 9.75
C ASN A 82 -22.77 -26.20 10.69
N SER A 83 -21.50 -26.55 10.49
CA SER A 83 -20.79 -27.59 11.23
C SER A 83 -19.84 -26.97 12.26
N THR A 84 -19.72 -27.64 13.41
CA THR A 84 -18.84 -27.22 14.51
C THR A 84 -17.59 -28.09 14.55
N HIS A 85 -16.43 -27.45 14.63
CA HIS A 85 -15.13 -28.11 14.64
C HIS A 85 -14.33 -27.65 15.87
N CYS A 86 -14.04 -28.58 16.78
CA CYS A 86 -13.11 -28.35 17.89
C CYS A 86 -11.69 -28.67 17.42
N LEU A 87 -10.82 -27.67 17.46
CA LEU A 87 -9.41 -27.78 17.09
C LEU A 87 -8.59 -27.73 18.37
N SER A 88 -7.85 -28.79 18.69
CA SER A 88 -7.03 -28.89 19.90
C SER A 88 -5.61 -29.35 19.57
N GLY A 89 -4.61 -28.74 20.20
CA GLY A 89 -3.20 -29.10 20.05
C GLY A 89 -2.52 -29.30 21.41
N GLU A 90 -1.43 -30.07 21.42
CA GLU A 90 -0.67 -30.43 22.63
C GLU A 90 0.24 -29.29 23.15
N SER A 91 0.28 -28.15 22.46
CA SER A 91 1.11 -26.98 22.77
C SER A 91 0.28 -25.75 23.15
N GLU A 92 0.90 -24.84 23.90
CA GLU A 92 0.35 -23.51 24.16
C GLU A 92 0.41 -22.67 22.87
N TRP A 93 -0.71 -22.04 22.50
CA TRP A 93 -0.78 -21.18 21.32
C TRP A 93 -0.74 -19.71 21.73
N ASP A 94 0.04 -18.91 21.01
CA ASP A 94 0.04 -17.44 21.13
C ASP A 94 -1.04 -16.88 20.17
N PRO A 95 -2.14 -16.29 20.67
CA PRO A 95 -3.22 -15.79 19.81
C PRO A 95 -2.78 -14.79 18.74
N GLN A 96 -1.66 -14.07 18.96
CA GLN A 96 -1.14 -13.10 18.00
C GLN A 96 -0.30 -13.73 16.90
N LYS A 97 0.29 -14.91 17.14
CA LYS A 97 1.19 -15.60 16.19
C LYS A 97 0.56 -16.84 15.58
N THR A 98 -0.55 -17.31 16.14
CA THR A 98 -1.28 -18.47 15.66
C THR A 98 -2.43 -18.04 14.75
N THR A 99 -2.54 -18.69 13.60
CA THR A 99 -3.52 -18.40 12.55
C THR A 99 -4.41 -19.60 12.29
N ILE A 100 -5.69 -19.37 11.99
CA ILE A 100 -6.58 -20.39 11.46
C ILE A 100 -6.67 -20.19 9.95
N LYS A 101 -6.23 -21.21 9.20
CA LYS A 101 -6.30 -21.29 7.75
C LYS A 101 -7.51 -22.11 7.33
N PHE A 102 -8.27 -21.58 6.39
CA PHE A 102 -9.40 -22.25 5.76
C PHE A 102 -9.04 -22.52 4.30
N THR A 103 -8.82 -23.77 3.95
CA THR A 103 -8.53 -24.19 2.57
C THR A 103 -9.80 -24.78 1.95
N LEU A 104 -10.40 -24.07 1.00
CA LEU A 104 -11.53 -24.54 0.21
C LEU A 104 -11.04 -25.43 -0.92
N ARG A 105 -11.62 -26.63 -1.01
CA ARG A 105 -11.30 -27.63 -2.03
C ARG A 105 -12.57 -28.14 -2.67
N ASP A 106 -12.42 -28.60 -3.90
CA ASP A 106 -13.47 -29.26 -4.67
C ASP A 106 -13.19 -30.76 -4.72
N LYS A 107 -14.20 -31.60 -4.46
CA LYS A 107 -14.04 -33.07 -4.40
C LYS A 107 -14.41 -33.70 -5.74
N ASN A 108 -13.44 -34.33 -6.38
CA ASN A 108 -13.62 -34.93 -7.71
C ASN A 108 -13.49 -36.46 -7.63
N ARG A 109 -13.92 -37.17 -8.68
CA ARG A 109 -13.94 -38.64 -8.75
C ARG A 109 -12.60 -39.34 -8.42
N PHE A 110 -11.46 -38.66 -8.60
CA PHE A 110 -10.12 -39.20 -8.39
C PHE A 110 -9.27 -38.38 -7.40
N GLY A 111 -9.86 -37.49 -6.60
CA GLY A 111 -9.10 -36.68 -5.63
C GLY A 111 -9.83 -35.41 -5.23
N SER A 112 -9.07 -34.36 -4.90
CA SER A 112 -9.63 -33.03 -4.68
C SER A 112 -8.77 -31.95 -5.32
N GLN A 113 -9.41 -30.92 -5.86
CA GLN A 113 -8.75 -29.77 -6.45
C GLN A 113 -8.77 -28.58 -5.50
N TYR A 114 -7.66 -27.85 -5.45
CA TYR A 114 -7.59 -26.59 -4.70
C TYR A 114 -8.48 -25.52 -5.38
N VAL A 115 -9.33 -24.86 -4.58
CA VAL A 115 -10.15 -23.74 -5.02
C VAL A 115 -9.54 -22.42 -4.56
N GLY A 116 -9.28 -22.29 -3.26
CA GLY A 116 -8.72 -21.10 -2.64
C GLY A 116 -8.49 -21.27 -1.15
N GLN A 117 -7.90 -20.26 -0.51
CA GLN A 117 -7.71 -20.23 0.93
C GLN A 117 -8.00 -18.85 1.53
N ALA A 118 -8.31 -18.81 2.82
CA ALA A 118 -8.37 -17.59 3.60
C ALA A 118 -7.84 -17.84 5.01
N ASP A 119 -7.17 -16.83 5.57
CA ASP A 119 -6.48 -16.93 6.85
C ASP A 119 -6.96 -15.84 7.81
N ILE A 120 -7.10 -16.17 9.09
CA ILE A 120 -7.41 -15.21 10.16
C ILE A 120 -6.60 -15.55 11.41
N SER A 121 -5.92 -14.55 12.02
CA SER A 121 -5.22 -14.77 13.29
C SER A 121 -6.24 -15.06 14.39
N ILE A 122 -5.85 -15.85 15.39
CA ILE A 122 -6.75 -16.11 16.53
C ILE A 122 -7.14 -14.80 17.21
N ALA A 123 -6.19 -13.88 17.41
CA ALA A 123 -6.47 -12.56 17.97
C ALA A 123 -7.53 -11.77 17.17
N ASP A 124 -7.44 -11.77 15.84
CA ASP A 124 -8.43 -11.09 14.99
C ASP A 124 -9.79 -11.80 15.04
N PHE A 125 -9.81 -13.13 15.13
CA PHE A 125 -11.05 -13.89 15.19
C PHE A 125 -11.76 -13.72 16.54
N ILE A 126 -11.01 -13.54 17.64
CA ILE A 126 -11.56 -13.13 18.93
C ILE A 126 -12.14 -11.72 18.85
N ALA A 127 -11.46 -10.81 18.16
CA ALA A 127 -11.92 -9.43 17.98
C ALA A 127 -13.17 -9.34 17.08
N MET A 128 -13.32 -10.28 16.14
CA MET A 128 -14.45 -10.40 15.22
C MET A 128 -14.97 -11.84 15.19
N PRO A 129 -15.73 -12.27 16.22
CA PRO A 129 -16.18 -13.65 16.34
C PRO A 129 -17.03 -14.17 15.19
N ASP A 130 -17.69 -13.28 14.45
CA ASP A 130 -18.35 -13.59 13.19
C ASP A 130 -17.57 -12.93 12.04
N ALA A 131 -16.92 -13.76 11.22
CA ALA A 131 -16.04 -13.29 10.17
C ALA A 131 -16.53 -13.73 8.79
N LYS A 132 -16.49 -12.76 7.85
CA LYS A 132 -16.67 -12.99 6.41
C LYS A 132 -15.31 -12.85 5.75
N LEU A 133 -14.77 -13.94 5.24
CA LEU A 133 -13.45 -14.00 4.62
C LEU A 133 -13.56 -14.05 3.10
N ILE A 134 -12.70 -13.31 2.40
CA ILE A 134 -12.53 -13.44 0.94
C ILE A 134 -11.52 -14.55 0.69
N MET A 135 -11.87 -15.49 -0.20
CA MET A 135 -10.97 -16.56 -0.59
C MET A 135 -9.96 -16.08 -1.62
N HIS A 136 -8.71 -16.52 -1.48
CA HIS A 136 -7.60 -16.17 -2.37
C HIS A 136 -7.01 -17.40 -3.06
N ASP A 137 -6.48 -17.22 -4.26
CA ASP A 137 -5.65 -18.22 -4.93
C ASP A 137 -4.20 -18.20 -4.41
N GLY A 138 -3.34 -19.08 -4.95
CA GLY A 138 -1.93 -19.17 -4.53
C GLY A 138 -1.08 -17.92 -4.84
N ASP A 139 -1.57 -17.05 -5.73
CA ASP A 139 -0.93 -15.78 -6.06
C ASP A 139 -1.46 -14.62 -5.19
N GLY A 140 -2.45 -14.90 -4.34
CA GLY A 140 -3.09 -13.92 -3.46
C GLY A 140 -4.22 -13.17 -4.13
N ASN A 141 -4.60 -13.49 -5.38
CA ASN A 141 -5.73 -12.85 -6.05
C ASN A 141 -7.05 -13.38 -5.49
N PRO A 142 -8.14 -12.58 -5.49
CA PRO A 142 -9.44 -13.08 -5.06
C PRO A 142 -9.89 -14.23 -5.97
N VAL A 143 -10.42 -15.29 -5.37
CA VAL A 143 -11.12 -16.34 -6.10
C VAL A 143 -12.48 -15.80 -6.49
N LEU A 144 -12.77 -15.82 -7.79
CA LEU A 144 -13.99 -15.26 -8.35
C LEU A 144 -14.87 -16.38 -8.91
N ALA A 145 -16.19 -16.21 -8.81
CA ALA A 145 -17.17 -17.12 -9.39
C ALA A 145 -16.99 -17.29 -10.91
N SER A 146 -17.65 -18.30 -11.48
CA SER A 146 -17.56 -18.60 -12.92
C SER A 146 -18.56 -17.82 -13.79
N LYS A 147 -19.49 -17.07 -13.19
CA LYS A 147 -20.55 -16.33 -13.90
C LYS A 147 -20.45 -14.84 -13.61
N VAL A 148 -20.70 -14.00 -14.61
CA VAL A 148 -20.77 -12.54 -14.45
C VAL A 148 -21.88 -12.17 -13.46
N PRO A 149 -21.65 -11.19 -12.55
CA PRO A 149 -20.50 -10.28 -12.47
C PRO A 149 -19.28 -10.83 -11.71
N TYR A 150 -18.96 -12.13 -11.77
CA TYR A 150 -17.77 -12.78 -11.19
C TYR A 150 -17.52 -12.37 -9.74
N TRP A 151 -18.55 -12.55 -8.90
CA TRP A 151 -18.48 -12.21 -7.48
C TRP A 151 -17.36 -12.97 -6.77
N PRO A 152 -16.73 -12.37 -5.75
CA PRO A 152 -15.72 -13.07 -4.97
C PRO A 152 -16.34 -14.23 -4.21
N THR A 153 -15.58 -15.31 -4.08
CA THR A 153 -15.93 -16.40 -3.17
C THR A 153 -15.75 -15.92 -1.74
N GLU A 154 -16.83 -15.92 -0.97
CA GLU A 154 -16.82 -15.52 0.45
C GLU A 154 -17.06 -16.75 1.34
N LEU A 155 -16.32 -16.84 2.43
CA LEU A 155 -16.46 -17.87 3.45
C LEU A 155 -16.94 -17.24 4.77
N TRP A 156 -18.02 -17.78 5.32
CA TRP A 156 -18.60 -17.34 6.59
C TRP A 156 -18.23 -18.32 7.69
N VAL A 157 -17.55 -17.82 8.72
CA VAL A 157 -17.07 -18.60 9.86
C VAL A 157 -17.34 -17.85 11.15
N SER A 158 -17.54 -18.58 12.25
CA SER A 158 -17.60 -17.97 13.57
C SER A 158 -16.77 -18.72 14.61
N LEU A 159 -16.30 -17.98 15.61
CA LEU A 159 -15.53 -18.48 16.74
C LEU A 159 -16.46 -18.60 17.95
N ASP A 160 -16.51 -19.78 18.56
CA ASP A 160 -17.20 -19.93 19.84
C ASP A 160 -16.34 -19.32 20.96
N THR A 161 -16.64 -18.08 21.31
CA THR A 161 -15.92 -17.33 22.33
C THR A 161 -16.04 -17.95 23.73
N GLY A 162 -17.05 -18.80 23.97
CA GLY A 162 -17.19 -19.55 25.22
C GLY A 162 -16.22 -20.73 25.34
N SER A 163 -15.58 -21.12 24.23
CA SER A 163 -14.61 -22.21 24.18
C SER A 163 -13.15 -21.75 24.34
N LEU A 164 -12.92 -20.44 24.51
CA LEU A 164 -11.57 -19.88 24.58
C LEU A 164 -10.83 -20.30 25.86
N PRO A 165 -9.53 -20.63 25.77
CA PRO A 165 -8.71 -20.94 26.94
C PRO A 165 -8.65 -19.78 27.94
N ASP A 166 -8.50 -20.12 29.23
CA ASP A 166 -8.29 -19.13 30.28
C ASP A 166 -7.02 -18.30 30.02
N GLY A 167 -7.10 -16.99 30.26
CA GLY A 167 -5.99 -16.05 30.07
C GLY A 167 -5.85 -15.49 28.66
N TRP A 168 -6.62 -15.98 27.68
CA TRP A 168 -6.68 -15.39 26.36
C TRP A 168 -7.45 -14.07 26.34
N PRO A 169 -7.24 -13.21 25.32
CA PRO A 169 -8.02 -12.00 25.14
C PRO A 169 -9.51 -12.31 25.09
N SER A 170 -10.31 -11.48 25.75
CA SER A 170 -11.77 -11.50 25.57
C SER A 170 -12.14 -10.66 24.34
N PRO A 171 -13.27 -10.96 23.67
CA PRO A 171 -13.82 -10.07 22.66
C PRO A 171 -13.94 -8.64 23.20
N PRO A 172 -13.71 -7.61 22.38
CA PRO A 172 -13.77 -6.22 22.82
C PRO A 172 -15.15 -5.92 23.45
N ALA A 173 -15.13 -5.37 24.66
CA ALA A 173 -16.34 -5.06 25.42
C ALA A 173 -17.09 -3.82 24.89
N GLU A 174 -16.44 -3.02 24.05
CA GLU A 174 -16.97 -1.74 23.57
C GLU A 174 -17.87 -1.96 22.35
N GLU A 175 -19.19 -1.88 22.56
CA GLU A 175 -20.14 -1.83 21.46
C GLU A 175 -19.85 -0.58 20.61
N PRO A 176 -19.82 -0.68 19.27
CA PRO A 176 -19.72 0.49 18.41
C PRO A 176 -20.77 1.53 18.80
N PRO A 177 -20.47 2.84 18.68
CA PRO A 177 -21.50 3.87 18.83
C PRO A 177 -22.68 3.56 17.90
N ALA A 178 -23.89 3.85 18.36
CA ALA A 178 -25.13 3.49 17.66
C ALA A 178 -25.19 4.00 16.21
N SER A 179 -24.48 5.09 15.89
CA SER A 179 -24.32 5.62 14.53
C SER A 179 -23.12 6.56 14.44
N TYR A 180 -22.53 6.65 13.25
CA TYR A 180 -21.55 7.69 12.88
C TYR A 180 -22.20 8.73 11.97
N GLU A 181 -21.76 9.99 12.03
CA GLU A 181 -22.29 11.08 11.19
C GLU A 181 -22.07 10.79 9.69
N ARG A 182 -20.89 10.29 9.35
CA ARG A 182 -20.49 9.90 8.00
C ARG A 182 -19.72 8.59 8.04
N HIS A 183 -19.82 7.87 6.92
CA HIS A 183 -19.03 6.69 6.63
C HIS A 183 -18.35 6.88 5.28
N ILE A 184 -17.02 6.94 5.27
CA ILE A 184 -16.21 7.07 4.05
C ILE A 184 -15.62 5.72 3.70
N PHE A 185 -15.89 5.24 2.49
CA PHE A 185 -15.26 4.03 1.97
C PHE A 185 -14.06 4.43 1.12
N MET A 186 -12.87 3.94 1.47
CA MET A 186 -11.63 4.28 0.77
C MET A 186 -11.08 3.04 0.07
N ILE A 187 -10.74 3.13 -1.21
CA ILE A 187 -10.08 2.06 -1.95
C ILE A 187 -8.68 2.49 -2.39
N THR A 188 -7.67 1.70 -2.03
CA THR A 188 -6.28 1.93 -2.47
C THR A 188 -5.55 0.60 -2.59
N ARG A 189 -4.70 0.46 -3.60
CA ARG A 189 -3.83 -0.71 -3.81
C ARG A 189 -2.47 -0.24 -4.29
N GLY A 190 -1.42 -0.91 -3.82
CA GLY A 190 -0.06 -0.55 -4.16
C GLY A 190 0.95 -0.86 -3.06
N THR A 191 2.05 -0.13 -3.11
CA THR A 191 3.11 -0.14 -2.10
C THR A 191 2.72 0.67 -0.87
N ARG A 192 3.62 0.76 0.11
CA ARG A 192 3.40 1.58 1.31
C ARG A 192 3.11 3.03 0.97
N GLY A 193 3.72 3.57 -0.09
CA GLY A 193 3.50 4.94 -0.55
C GLY A 193 2.06 5.20 -0.99
N ASP A 194 1.35 4.16 -1.47
CA ASP A 194 -0.03 4.25 -1.94
C ASP A 194 -1.05 4.09 -0.80
N VAL A 195 -0.68 3.37 0.27
CA VAL A 195 -1.60 3.04 1.38
C VAL A 195 -1.43 3.97 2.58
N GLN A 196 -0.21 4.35 2.92
CA GLN A 196 0.06 5.17 4.11
C GLN A 196 -0.65 6.53 4.09
N PRO A 197 -0.71 7.28 2.98
CA PRO A 197 -1.47 8.53 2.90
C PRO A 197 -2.97 8.35 3.15
N PHE A 198 -3.57 7.24 2.71
CA PHE A 198 -4.97 6.92 3.00
C PHE A 198 -5.20 6.62 4.47
N VAL A 199 -4.26 5.94 5.13
CA VAL A 199 -4.31 5.71 6.59
C VAL A 199 -4.22 7.04 7.35
N ALA A 200 -3.34 7.96 6.93
CA ALA A 200 -3.24 9.30 7.51
C ALA A 200 -4.56 10.08 7.37
N LEU A 201 -5.14 10.07 6.17
CA LEU A 201 -6.43 10.71 5.89
C LEU A 201 -7.57 10.10 6.72
N ALA A 202 -7.63 8.77 6.81
CA ALA A 202 -8.64 8.04 7.59
C ALA A 202 -8.56 8.36 9.08
N ARG A 203 -7.34 8.39 9.65
CA ARG A 203 -7.12 8.84 11.03
C ARG A 203 -7.60 10.27 11.24
N GLY A 204 -7.26 11.17 10.33
CA GLY A 204 -7.73 12.55 10.35
C GLY A 204 -9.25 12.65 10.37
N MET A 205 -9.93 11.98 9.43
CA MET A 205 -11.39 11.98 9.36
C MET A 205 -12.02 11.41 10.63
N ALA A 206 -11.50 10.31 11.15
CA ALA A 206 -12.03 9.68 12.36
C ALA A 206 -11.78 10.52 13.63
N GLN A 207 -10.58 11.09 13.80
CA GLN A 207 -10.23 11.86 15.01
C GLN A 207 -10.82 13.28 14.99
N GLN A 208 -10.77 13.96 13.83
CA GLN A 208 -11.18 15.37 13.73
C GLN A 208 -12.68 15.53 13.48
N ARG A 209 -13.32 14.54 12.83
CA ARG A 209 -14.74 14.60 12.44
C ARG A 209 -15.61 13.54 13.12
N GLY A 210 -15.01 12.57 13.82
CA GLY A 210 -15.78 11.49 14.45
C GLY A 210 -16.42 10.54 13.45
N TRP A 211 -15.88 10.46 12.23
CA TRP A 211 -16.46 9.63 11.16
C TRP A 211 -16.03 8.18 11.24
N LEU A 212 -16.83 7.31 10.63
CA LEU A 212 -16.42 5.96 10.29
C LEU A 212 -15.66 6.00 8.96
N VAL A 213 -14.51 5.34 8.90
CA VAL A 213 -13.75 5.17 7.66
C VAL A 213 -13.47 3.69 7.47
N THR A 214 -13.79 3.15 6.31
CA THR A 214 -13.42 1.77 5.96
C THR A 214 -12.41 1.80 4.83
N ILE A 215 -11.20 1.32 5.08
CA ILE A 215 -10.15 1.20 4.06
C ILE A 215 -10.19 -0.21 3.46
N CYS A 216 -10.39 -0.29 2.16
CA CYS A 216 -10.25 -1.50 1.38
C CYS A 216 -8.90 -1.51 0.65
N THR A 217 -8.05 -2.47 1.01
CA THR A 217 -6.72 -2.67 0.44
C THR A 217 -6.24 -4.11 0.64
N GLU A 218 -5.07 -4.44 0.14
CA GLU A 218 -4.53 -5.81 0.11
C GLU A 218 -4.29 -6.39 1.52
N LEU A 219 -4.51 -7.69 1.70
CA LEU A 219 -4.41 -8.40 3.00
C LEU A 219 -3.14 -8.07 3.78
N ARG A 220 -1.99 -7.92 3.11
CA ARG A 220 -0.71 -7.59 3.77
C ARG A 220 -0.76 -6.29 4.57
N TRP A 221 -1.62 -5.33 4.18
CA TRP A 221 -1.73 -4.03 4.83
C TRP A 221 -2.69 -4.05 6.02
N LYS A 222 -3.44 -5.13 6.25
CA LYS A 222 -4.40 -5.25 7.36
C LYS A 222 -3.78 -4.86 8.70
N SER A 223 -2.66 -5.47 9.07
CA SER A 223 -1.98 -5.17 10.34
C SER A 223 -1.50 -3.72 10.42
N PHE A 224 -1.06 -3.14 9.30
CA PHE A 224 -0.66 -1.73 9.24
C PHE A 224 -1.85 -0.79 9.43
N VAL A 225 -2.98 -1.05 8.76
CA VAL A 225 -4.21 -0.26 8.93
C VAL A 225 -4.74 -0.36 10.36
N LEU A 226 -4.89 -1.59 10.88
CA LEU A 226 -5.48 -1.83 12.19
C LEU A 226 -4.59 -1.32 13.34
N SER A 227 -3.26 -1.47 13.25
CA SER A 227 -2.35 -0.90 14.27
C SER A 227 -2.40 0.63 14.32
N ASN A 228 -2.74 1.28 13.21
CA ASN A 228 -2.99 2.72 13.14
C ASN A 228 -4.48 3.08 13.37
N ALA A 229 -5.31 2.16 13.84
CA ALA A 229 -6.71 2.39 14.19
C ALA A 229 -6.99 2.25 15.70
N GLN A 230 -6.07 1.65 16.47
CA GLN A 230 -6.30 1.27 17.88
C GLN A 230 -6.54 2.46 18.83
N ASP A 231 -5.91 3.60 18.57
CA ASP A 231 -5.96 4.83 19.38
C ASP A 231 -6.87 5.91 18.77
N VAL A 232 -7.76 5.53 17.85
CA VAL A 232 -8.64 6.45 17.14
C VAL A 232 -9.96 6.61 17.88
N SER A 233 -10.26 7.85 18.25
CA SER A 233 -11.52 8.29 18.87
C SER A 233 -11.76 9.76 18.50
N PRO A 234 -13.02 10.23 18.33
CA PRO A 234 -14.29 9.52 18.54
C PRO A 234 -14.78 8.69 17.34
N GLY A 235 -14.13 8.81 16.17
CA GLY A 235 -14.45 8.01 14.99
C GLY A 235 -13.92 6.59 15.06
N ARG A 236 -13.93 5.87 13.94
CA ARG A 236 -13.39 4.51 13.82
C ARG A 236 -12.83 4.26 12.43
N ILE A 237 -11.80 3.40 12.37
CA ILE A 237 -11.24 2.92 11.10
C ILE A 237 -11.44 1.40 11.04
N ASN A 238 -12.07 0.95 9.96
CA ASN A 238 -12.22 -0.47 9.63
C ASN A 238 -11.33 -0.84 8.44
N TYR A 239 -11.05 -2.13 8.33
CA TYR A 239 -10.30 -2.71 7.21
C TYR A 239 -11.19 -3.69 6.44
N LEU A 240 -11.10 -3.69 5.11
CA LEU A 240 -11.65 -4.71 4.23
C LEU A 240 -10.60 -5.16 3.22
N ASP A 241 -10.66 -6.43 2.83
CA ASP A 241 -9.71 -6.98 1.87
C ASP A 241 -10.13 -6.69 0.42
N SER A 242 -9.20 -6.18 -0.39
CA SER A 242 -9.39 -6.01 -1.83
C SER A 242 -9.02 -7.25 -2.65
N GLY A 243 -8.29 -8.18 -2.04
CA GLY A 243 -7.53 -9.22 -2.71
C GLY A 243 -6.30 -8.69 -3.47
N GLY A 244 -5.44 -9.63 -3.86
CA GLY A 244 -4.20 -9.42 -4.60
C GLY A 244 -2.99 -9.06 -3.73
N ASP A 245 -1.79 -9.18 -4.31
CA ASP A 245 -0.53 -8.86 -3.64
C ASP A 245 0.50 -8.20 -4.58
N THR A 246 0.35 -6.88 -4.79
CA THR A 246 1.32 -5.97 -5.42
C THR A 246 2.78 -6.15 -4.96
N GLU A 247 3.09 -6.19 -3.67
CA GLU A 247 4.48 -6.27 -3.20
C GLU A 247 5.09 -7.63 -3.53
N LYS A 248 4.37 -8.74 -3.32
CA LYS A 248 4.79 -10.07 -3.78
C LYS A 248 5.04 -10.10 -5.29
N ARG A 249 4.16 -9.44 -6.07
CA ARG A 249 4.31 -9.34 -7.52
C ARG A 249 5.51 -8.49 -7.94
N VAL A 250 5.69 -7.32 -7.35
CA VAL A 250 6.85 -6.43 -7.60
C VAL A 250 8.15 -7.16 -7.26
N ASN A 251 8.15 -7.96 -6.18
CA ASN A 251 9.29 -8.75 -5.77
C ASN A 251 9.50 -10.05 -6.57
N SER A 252 8.57 -10.44 -7.46
CA SER A 252 8.72 -11.61 -8.33
C SER A 252 9.88 -11.43 -9.33
N VAL A 253 10.39 -12.52 -9.91
CA VAL A 253 11.47 -12.46 -10.91
C VAL A 253 11.10 -11.55 -12.08
N LEU A 254 9.86 -11.65 -12.58
CA LEU A 254 9.38 -10.83 -13.68
C LEU A 254 9.15 -9.36 -13.23
N GLY A 255 8.62 -9.15 -12.03
CA GLY A 255 8.44 -7.81 -11.46
C GLY A 255 9.78 -7.09 -11.27
N GLN A 256 10.76 -7.77 -10.67
CA GLN A 256 12.12 -7.24 -10.53
C GLN A 256 12.76 -6.96 -11.90
N TRP A 257 12.59 -7.86 -12.87
CA TRP A 257 13.06 -7.62 -14.24
C TRP A 257 12.44 -6.36 -14.85
N ALA A 258 11.13 -6.15 -14.69
CA ALA A 258 10.42 -4.98 -15.19
C ALA A 258 10.89 -3.69 -14.50
N THR A 259 11.03 -3.70 -13.17
CA THR A 259 11.53 -2.53 -12.40
C THR A 259 12.98 -2.16 -12.70
N LYS A 260 13.78 -3.11 -13.22
CA LYS A 260 15.17 -2.85 -13.67
C LYS A 260 15.24 -2.24 -15.06
N GLN A 261 14.14 -2.18 -15.81
CA GLN A 261 14.12 -1.57 -17.12
C GLN A 261 14.15 -0.04 -17.02
N LYS A 262 15.07 0.56 -17.77
CA LYS A 262 15.34 2.01 -17.73
C LYS A 262 14.65 2.79 -18.83
N GLY A 263 14.27 2.10 -19.91
CA GLY A 263 13.70 2.70 -21.10
C GLY A 263 12.34 3.33 -20.82
N GLU A 264 12.15 4.55 -21.30
CA GLU A 264 10.91 5.33 -21.16
C GLU A 264 9.70 4.56 -21.70
N PHE A 265 9.88 3.84 -22.80
CA PHE A 265 8.87 2.94 -23.35
C PHE A 265 8.40 1.89 -22.34
N MET A 266 9.31 1.22 -21.62
CA MET A 266 8.92 0.20 -20.65
C MET A 266 8.21 0.82 -19.44
N GLN A 267 8.67 1.97 -18.95
CA GLN A 267 7.99 2.68 -17.87
C GLN A 267 6.59 3.13 -18.29
N MET A 268 6.43 3.60 -19.53
CA MET A 268 5.15 3.93 -20.12
C MET A 268 4.22 2.71 -20.16
N MET A 269 4.74 1.54 -20.57
CA MET A 269 3.98 0.30 -20.56
C MET A 269 3.54 -0.11 -19.14
N MET A 270 4.42 -0.01 -18.14
CA MET A 270 4.08 -0.29 -16.75
C MET A 270 2.98 0.64 -16.23
N LEU A 271 3.10 1.96 -16.46
CA LEU A 271 2.07 2.93 -16.09
C LEU A 271 0.74 2.64 -16.80
N SER A 272 0.78 2.31 -18.08
CA SER A 272 -0.42 2.01 -18.88
C SER A 272 -1.18 0.78 -18.38
N GLN A 273 -0.48 -0.21 -17.82
CA GLN A 273 -1.08 -1.45 -17.31
C GLN A 273 -1.45 -1.38 -15.83
N SER A 274 -0.93 -0.39 -15.09
CA SER A 274 -1.04 -0.27 -13.63
C SER A 274 -2.46 -0.46 -13.10
N GLU A 275 -3.47 0.04 -13.80
CA GLU A 275 -4.86 -0.09 -13.39
C GLU A 275 -5.50 -1.42 -13.81
N ALA A 276 -5.20 -1.90 -15.02
CA ALA A 276 -5.72 -3.17 -15.53
C ALA A 276 -5.29 -4.36 -14.66
N GLU A 277 -4.12 -4.24 -14.05
CA GLU A 277 -3.58 -5.16 -13.05
C GLU A 277 -4.45 -5.35 -11.80
N PHE A 278 -5.36 -4.41 -11.51
CA PHE A 278 -6.22 -4.44 -10.33
C PHE A 278 -7.69 -4.74 -10.65
N PHE A 279 -8.02 -4.98 -11.92
CA PHE A 279 -9.40 -5.23 -12.36
C PHE A 279 -10.03 -6.49 -11.77
N ASN A 280 -9.24 -7.46 -11.32
CA ASN A 280 -9.75 -8.62 -10.58
C ASN A 280 -10.29 -8.26 -9.19
N SER A 281 -9.94 -7.10 -8.62
CA SER A 281 -10.54 -6.57 -7.39
C SER A 281 -11.83 -5.78 -7.63
N SER A 282 -12.21 -5.51 -8.88
CA SER A 282 -13.40 -4.69 -9.18
C SER A 282 -14.66 -5.24 -8.52
N THR A 283 -14.91 -6.54 -8.65
CA THR A 283 -16.11 -7.20 -8.13
C THR A 283 -16.05 -7.37 -6.60
N VAL A 284 -14.85 -7.44 -6.02
CA VAL A 284 -14.62 -7.37 -4.56
C VAL A 284 -15.06 -6.01 -4.02
N VAL A 285 -14.60 -4.92 -4.64
CA VAL A 285 -14.99 -3.54 -4.26
C VAL A 285 -16.50 -3.35 -4.38
N MET A 286 -17.09 -3.80 -5.49
CA MET A 286 -18.53 -3.73 -5.72
C MET A 286 -19.32 -4.53 -4.68
N LYS A 287 -18.81 -5.69 -4.27
CA LYS A 287 -19.46 -6.54 -3.26
C LYS A 287 -19.43 -5.90 -1.88
N HIS A 288 -18.28 -5.36 -1.46
CA HIS A 288 -18.17 -4.63 -0.19
C HIS A 288 -19.09 -3.41 -0.14
N LEU A 289 -19.16 -2.62 -1.22
CA LEU A 289 -20.10 -1.49 -1.28
C LEU A 289 -21.55 -1.94 -1.28
N GLN A 290 -21.90 -3.02 -1.99
CA GLN A 290 -23.26 -3.58 -1.97
C GLN A 290 -23.69 -3.95 -0.55
N ASP A 291 -22.83 -4.66 0.18
CA ASP A 291 -23.12 -5.07 1.55
C ASP A 291 -23.18 -3.87 2.50
N MET A 292 -22.29 -2.89 2.32
CA MET A 292 -22.28 -1.67 3.12
C MET A 292 -23.53 -0.82 2.90
N GLN A 293 -23.98 -0.65 1.65
CA GLN A 293 -25.22 0.08 1.32
C GLN A 293 -26.48 -0.63 1.84
N ALA A 294 -26.42 -1.95 2.04
CA ALA A 294 -27.50 -2.73 2.65
C ALA A 294 -27.44 -2.78 4.18
N SER A 295 -26.38 -2.24 4.81
CA SER A 295 -26.18 -2.27 6.26
C SER A 295 -26.81 -1.08 6.99
N SER A 296 -26.71 -1.05 8.32
CA SER A 296 -27.07 0.11 9.15
C SER A 296 -26.10 1.29 9.02
N THR A 297 -24.95 1.11 8.35
CA THR A 297 -23.90 2.13 8.18
C THR A 297 -23.48 2.27 6.71
N PRO A 298 -24.35 2.77 5.82
CA PRO A 298 -24.05 2.93 4.40
C PRO A 298 -22.91 3.92 4.14
N ALA A 299 -22.13 3.71 3.07
CA ALA A 299 -21.11 4.65 2.64
C ALA A 299 -21.77 5.94 2.14
N HIS A 300 -21.28 7.08 2.62
CA HIS A 300 -21.70 8.41 2.19
C HIS A 300 -20.83 8.94 1.05
N MET A 301 -19.60 8.44 0.90
CA MET A 301 -18.66 8.80 -0.16
C MET A 301 -17.65 7.67 -0.38
N LEU A 302 -17.21 7.54 -1.63
CA LEU A 302 -16.11 6.70 -2.06
C LEU A 302 -14.87 7.57 -2.32
N ALA A 303 -13.75 7.30 -1.65
CA ALA A 303 -12.45 7.87 -2.02
C ALA A 303 -11.59 6.79 -2.69
N TYR A 304 -10.87 7.12 -3.76
CA TYR A 304 -10.10 6.12 -4.52
C TYR A 304 -8.71 6.63 -4.96
N GLY A 305 -7.72 5.72 -4.94
CA GLY A 305 -6.38 6.00 -5.46
C GLY A 305 -6.31 6.02 -7.00
N PHE A 306 -5.26 6.61 -7.54
CA PHE A 306 -5.07 6.76 -9.00
C PHE A 306 -5.01 5.41 -9.75
N THR A 307 -4.57 4.34 -9.09
CA THR A 307 -4.53 2.97 -9.63
C THR A 307 -5.89 2.30 -9.74
N LEU A 308 -6.95 2.89 -9.16
CA LEU A 308 -8.30 2.34 -9.10
C LEU A 308 -9.34 3.28 -9.71
N THR A 309 -8.92 4.23 -10.56
CA THR A 309 -9.75 5.33 -11.05
C THR A 309 -11.04 4.89 -11.73
N SER A 310 -10.96 3.91 -12.64
CA SER A 310 -12.07 3.33 -13.39
C SER A 310 -12.98 2.48 -12.50
N ILE A 311 -12.42 1.79 -11.50
CA ILE A 311 -13.22 1.06 -10.50
C ILE A 311 -13.98 2.07 -9.63
N GLY A 312 -13.31 3.16 -9.22
CA GLY A 312 -13.90 4.26 -8.45
C GLY A 312 -15.05 4.94 -9.19
N LEU A 313 -14.83 5.32 -10.45
CA LEU A 313 -15.85 5.88 -11.33
C LEU A 313 -17.05 4.93 -11.47
N MET A 314 -16.79 3.67 -11.81
CA MET A 314 -17.83 2.66 -11.99
C MET A 314 -18.67 2.45 -10.72
N ALA A 315 -18.01 2.33 -9.56
CA ALA A 315 -18.69 2.14 -8.29
C ALA A 315 -19.54 3.37 -7.90
N GLY A 316 -19.00 4.58 -8.08
CA GLY A 316 -19.75 5.83 -7.88
C GLY A 316 -20.99 5.91 -8.76
N GLU A 317 -20.86 5.59 -10.05
CA GLU A 317 -21.96 5.58 -11.02
C GLU A 317 -23.02 4.52 -10.71
N TYR A 318 -22.63 3.32 -10.28
CA TYR A 318 -23.55 2.23 -10.00
C TYR A 318 -24.34 2.46 -8.70
N PHE A 319 -23.63 2.79 -7.61
CA PHE A 319 -24.24 2.98 -6.29
C PHE A 319 -24.81 4.38 -6.06
N LYS A 320 -24.58 5.32 -7.00
CA LYS A 320 -25.02 6.72 -6.90
C LYS A 320 -24.48 7.41 -5.64
N ILE A 321 -23.24 7.11 -5.28
CA ILE A 321 -22.54 7.75 -4.16
C ILE A 321 -21.49 8.73 -4.69
N PRO A 322 -21.26 9.88 -4.03
CA PRO A 322 -20.16 10.77 -4.36
C PRO A 322 -18.83 10.03 -4.37
N SER A 323 -18.05 10.22 -5.44
CA SER A 323 -16.74 9.59 -5.61
C SER A 323 -15.65 10.65 -5.80
N VAL A 324 -14.58 10.56 -5.01
CA VAL A 324 -13.47 11.52 -4.99
C VAL A 324 -12.15 10.80 -5.24
N GLY A 325 -11.39 11.25 -6.23
CA GLY A 325 -10.02 10.76 -6.43
C GLY A 325 -9.08 11.34 -5.38
N PHE A 326 -8.20 10.51 -4.79
CA PHE A 326 -7.09 10.96 -3.96
C PHE A 326 -5.76 10.58 -4.62
N PHE A 327 -5.16 11.53 -5.32
CA PHE A 327 -4.12 11.27 -6.31
C PHE A 327 -2.74 11.69 -5.79
N LEU A 328 -1.93 10.70 -5.47
CA LEU A 328 -0.54 10.88 -5.02
C LEU A 328 0.43 11.08 -6.20
N GLN A 329 0.04 10.67 -7.41
CA GLN A 329 0.83 10.84 -8.61
C GLN A 329 0.07 11.73 -9.61
N PRO A 330 0.27 13.07 -9.60
CA PRO A 330 -0.50 13.97 -10.43
C PRO A 330 -0.28 13.72 -11.93
N SER A 331 0.91 13.26 -12.34
CA SER A 331 1.24 12.96 -13.74
C SER A 331 0.37 11.86 -14.37
N SER A 332 -0.38 11.11 -13.56
CA SER A 332 -1.39 10.15 -14.03
C SER A 332 -2.66 10.81 -14.57
N ILE A 333 -2.88 12.10 -14.27
CA ILE A 333 -4.00 12.88 -14.80
C ILE A 333 -3.60 13.41 -16.19
N PRO A 334 -4.33 13.05 -17.26
CA PRO A 334 -4.00 13.50 -18.60
C PRO A 334 -4.06 15.02 -18.75
N SER A 335 -3.18 15.55 -19.59
CA SER A 335 -3.20 16.93 -20.07
C SER A 335 -2.67 16.99 -21.50
N SER A 336 -3.10 18.02 -22.22
CA SER A 336 -2.58 18.41 -23.54
C SER A 336 -1.42 19.41 -23.48
N ASP A 337 -1.08 19.91 -22.29
CA ASP A 337 0.08 20.79 -22.10
C ASP A 337 1.38 20.03 -22.43
N ALA A 338 2.24 20.63 -23.27
CA ALA A 338 3.43 19.96 -23.80
C ALA A 338 4.44 19.57 -22.71
N ASP A 339 4.53 20.36 -21.63
CA ASP A 339 5.44 20.13 -20.51
C ASP A 339 4.86 19.14 -19.47
N TRP A 340 3.60 18.71 -19.64
CA TRP A 340 2.94 17.75 -18.75
C TRP A 340 3.02 16.32 -19.28
N THR A 341 4.12 15.65 -18.99
CA THR A 341 4.34 14.26 -19.40
C THR A 341 4.05 13.28 -18.26
N ALA A 342 3.59 12.07 -18.62
CA ALA A 342 3.38 11.01 -17.65
C ALA A 342 4.70 10.37 -17.19
N VAL A 343 5.66 10.29 -18.11
CA VAL A 343 7.04 9.86 -17.89
C VAL A 343 7.93 11.00 -18.35
N GLN A 344 8.70 11.57 -17.42
CA GLN A 344 9.66 12.61 -17.77
C GLN A 344 10.86 12.00 -18.50
N ALA A 345 11.32 12.65 -19.55
CA ALA A 345 12.50 12.19 -20.25
C ALA A 345 13.75 12.35 -19.37
N ILE A 346 14.71 11.43 -19.48
CA ILE A 346 16.04 11.62 -18.89
C ILE A 346 17.02 11.66 -20.05
N ASP A 347 17.82 12.72 -20.10
CA ASP A 347 18.98 12.78 -20.99
C ASP A 347 20.02 11.77 -20.49
N THR A 348 19.85 10.51 -20.88
CA THR A 348 20.91 9.53 -20.79
C THR A 348 21.86 9.89 -21.90
N HIS A 349 23.09 10.33 -21.59
CA HIS A 349 24.13 10.67 -22.57
C HIS A 349 24.62 9.46 -23.41
N GLY A 350 23.70 8.73 -24.04
CA GLY A 350 23.92 7.79 -25.12
C GLY A 350 23.76 8.55 -26.44
N LEU A 351 24.85 8.71 -27.18
CA LEU A 351 24.85 9.27 -28.52
C LEU A 351 24.16 8.29 -29.50
N SER A 352 22.84 8.18 -29.48
CA SER A 352 22.09 7.46 -30.51
C SER A 352 20.93 8.31 -31.05
N VAL A 353 20.83 8.38 -32.37
CA VAL A 353 19.72 9.04 -33.10
C VAL A 353 18.37 8.39 -32.78
N ILE A 354 18.40 7.15 -32.27
CA ILE A 354 17.22 6.36 -31.87
C ILE A 354 16.60 6.94 -30.59
N ASP A 355 17.41 7.36 -29.61
CA ASP A 355 16.91 7.89 -28.33
C ASP A 355 16.09 9.18 -28.54
N SER A 356 16.55 10.09 -29.40
CA SER A 356 15.82 11.34 -29.72
C SER A 356 14.51 11.13 -30.50
N LEU A 357 14.40 10.00 -31.21
CA LEU A 357 13.19 9.59 -31.94
C LEU A 357 12.22 8.85 -31.02
N GLU A 358 12.73 8.06 -30.07
CA GLU A 358 11.93 7.43 -29.02
C GLU A 358 11.33 8.46 -28.06
N GLU A 359 12.10 9.47 -27.66
CA GLU A 359 11.72 10.51 -26.69
C GLU A 359 10.47 11.29 -27.14
N LYS A 360 10.34 11.61 -28.44
CA LYS A 360 9.16 12.33 -28.98
C LYS A 360 7.94 11.45 -29.24
N VAL A 361 8.12 10.14 -29.37
CA VAL A 361 7.05 9.20 -29.71
C VAL A 361 6.49 8.50 -28.46
N PHE A 362 7.31 8.27 -27.43
CA PHE A 362 6.97 7.37 -26.31
C PHE A 362 6.80 8.05 -24.94
N THR A 363 6.99 9.37 -24.80
CA THR A 363 6.83 10.10 -23.52
C THR A 363 5.55 10.95 -23.43
N SER A 364 4.85 11.15 -24.55
CA SER A 364 3.67 12.04 -24.59
C SER A 364 2.43 11.43 -23.89
N GLN A 365 1.56 12.30 -23.35
CA GLN A 365 0.24 11.89 -22.84
C GLN A 365 -0.65 11.23 -23.91
N GLY A 366 -0.46 11.59 -25.18
CA GLY A 366 -1.13 10.92 -26.30
C GLY A 366 -0.69 9.45 -26.46
N ALA A 367 0.61 9.18 -26.32
CA ALA A 367 1.14 7.81 -26.33
C ALA A 367 0.67 7.02 -25.09
N LEU A 368 0.70 7.63 -23.90
CA LEU A 368 0.13 7.00 -22.70
C LEU A 368 -1.34 6.65 -22.90
N ALA A 369 -2.16 7.59 -23.38
CA ALA A 369 -3.59 7.38 -23.58
C ALA A 369 -3.87 6.23 -24.54
N PHE A 370 -3.08 6.11 -25.63
CA PHE A 370 -3.16 4.98 -26.56
C PHE A 370 -2.86 3.64 -25.86
N TRP A 371 -1.73 3.55 -25.16
CA TRP A 371 -1.32 2.30 -24.49
C TRP A 371 -2.24 1.93 -23.31
N LYS A 372 -2.70 2.93 -22.54
CA LYS A 372 -3.65 2.75 -21.44
C LYS A 372 -4.99 2.26 -21.99
N ALA A 373 -5.49 2.84 -23.08
CA ALA A 373 -6.68 2.33 -23.75
C ALA A 373 -6.50 0.88 -24.25
N PHE A 374 -5.33 0.54 -24.81
CA PHE A 374 -5.04 -0.83 -25.23
C PHE A 374 -5.03 -1.82 -24.05
N ALA A 375 -4.39 -1.45 -22.93
CA ALA A 375 -4.32 -2.28 -21.73
C ALA A 375 -5.71 -2.46 -21.08
N GLU A 376 -6.44 -1.36 -20.89
CA GLU A 376 -7.71 -1.35 -20.18
C GLU A 376 -8.87 -1.91 -20.98
N LYS A 377 -8.81 -1.84 -22.32
CA LYS A 377 -9.88 -2.28 -23.23
C LYS A 377 -9.46 -3.50 -24.04
N ASN A 378 -8.42 -4.23 -23.60
CA ASN A 378 -7.92 -5.42 -24.28
C ASN A 378 -9.06 -6.45 -24.46
N PRO A 379 -9.54 -6.69 -25.71
CA PRO A 379 -10.68 -7.56 -25.96
C PRO A 379 -10.37 -9.04 -25.70
N PHE A 380 -9.09 -9.41 -25.62
CA PHE A 380 -8.65 -10.76 -25.28
C PHE A 380 -8.58 -10.99 -23.76
N SER A 381 -8.65 -9.93 -22.94
CA SER A 381 -8.75 -10.05 -21.49
C SER A 381 -10.22 -10.14 -21.08
N LYS A 382 -10.55 -11.15 -20.26
CA LYS A 382 -11.86 -11.23 -19.58
C LYS A 382 -12.08 -10.02 -18.66
N PHE A 383 -11.02 -9.53 -18.02
CA PHE A 383 -11.02 -8.36 -17.16
C PHE A 383 -10.51 -7.16 -17.97
N ASN A 384 -11.44 -6.43 -18.56
CA ASN A 384 -11.20 -5.14 -19.19
C ASN A 384 -12.33 -4.20 -18.75
N VAL A 385 -12.08 -2.90 -18.71
CA VAL A 385 -12.97 -1.92 -18.07
C VAL A 385 -14.38 -1.94 -18.67
N ASN A 386 -14.50 -2.11 -19.99
CA ASN A 386 -15.80 -2.11 -20.66
C ASN A 386 -16.59 -3.39 -20.38
N ASN A 387 -15.92 -4.55 -20.35
CA ASN A 387 -16.55 -5.80 -19.94
C ASN A 387 -17.05 -5.70 -18.49
N ILE A 388 -16.21 -5.22 -17.58
CA ILE A 388 -16.57 -5.11 -16.15
C ILE A 388 -17.78 -4.20 -15.98
N ARG A 389 -17.79 -3.02 -16.62
CA ARG A 389 -18.93 -2.10 -16.61
C ARG A 389 -20.21 -2.75 -17.13
N SER A 390 -20.13 -3.54 -18.20
CA SER A 390 -21.29 -4.25 -18.74
C SER A 390 -21.89 -5.29 -17.79
N TRP A 391 -21.10 -5.85 -16.86
CA TRP A 391 -21.63 -6.78 -15.85
C TRP A 391 -22.55 -6.11 -14.83
N PHE A 392 -22.50 -4.78 -14.77
CA PHE A 392 -23.31 -3.93 -13.88
C PHE A 392 -24.25 -3.02 -14.67
N ASP A 393 -24.55 -3.37 -15.93
CA ASP A 393 -25.42 -2.61 -16.83
C ASP A 393 -24.98 -1.15 -17.06
N LEU A 394 -23.68 -0.86 -16.90
CA LEU A 394 -23.11 0.45 -17.17
C LEU A 394 -22.57 0.55 -18.60
N PRO A 395 -22.76 1.70 -19.27
CA PRO A 395 -22.23 1.90 -20.62
C PRO A 395 -20.69 1.94 -20.60
N PRO A 396 -20.02 1.57 -21.70
CA PRO A 396 -18.58 1.82 -21.86
C PRO A 396 -18.21 3.27 -21.55
N ALA A 397 -17.05 3.49 -20.92
CA ALA A 397 -16.57 4.82 -20.59
C ALA A 397 -15.09 4.97 -20.93
N ASP A 398 -14.71 6.20 -21.27
CA ASP A 398 -13.34 6.66 -21.17
C ASP A 398 -13.22 7.35 -19.82
N THR A 399 -12.42 6.78 -18.92
CA THR A 399 -12.43 7.12 -17.50
C THR A 399 -12.16 8.59 -17.24
N PHE A 400 -11.07 9.16 -17.77
CA PHE A 400 -10.74 10.56 -17.51
C PHE A 400 -11.65 11.54 -18.25
N LYS A 401 -12.12 11.17 -19.45
CA LYS A 401 -13.13 11.96 -20.16
C LYS A 401 -14.42 12.02 -19.34
N ALA A 402 -14.90 10.90 -18.83
CA ALA A 402 -16.10 10.83 -18.00
C ALA A 402 -15.95 11.63 -16.70
N LEU A 403 -14.80 11.52 -16.01
CA LEU A 403 -14.52 12.32 -14.81
C LEU A 403 -14.56 13.82 -15.10
N LYS A 404 -13.94 14.27 -16.20
CA LYS A 404 -13.96 15.67 -16.62
C LYS A 404 -15.36 16.16 -16.98
N GLU A 405 -16.12 15.37 -17.73
CA GLU A 405 -17.51 15.68 -18.11
C GLU A 405 -18.45 15.74 -16.89
N GLN A 406 -18.20 14.92 -15.87
CA GLN A 406 -18.95 14.93 -14.61
C GLN A 406 -18.50 16.01 -13.64
N GLY A 407 -17.38 16.71 -13.91
CA GLY A 407 -16.75 17.61 -12.93
C GLY A 407 -16.33 16.89 -11.65
N ALA A 408 -15.94 15.61 -11.76
CA ALA A 408 -15.66 14.77 -10.61
C ALA A 408 -14.44 15.31 -9.83
N PRO A 409 -14.50 15.36 -8.49
CA PRO A 409 -13.41 15.91 -7.69
C PRO A 409 -12.20 14.97 -7.63
N ILE A 410 -11.01 15.54 -7.79
CA ILE A 410 -9.73 14.88 -7.56
C ILE A 410 -8.94 15.76 -6.59
N VAL A 411 -8.61 15.22 -5.42
CA VAL A 411 -7.77 15.86 -4.41
C VAL A 411 -6.34 15.37 -4.57
N ILE A 412 -5.41 16.30 -4.74
CA ILE A 412 -3.97 16.08 -4.82
C ILE A 412 -3.35 16.64 -3.53
N PRO A 413 -2.79 15.80 -2.63
CA PRO A 413 -2.18 16.23 -1.38
C PRO A 413 -0.80 16.86 -1.62
N MET A 414 -0.79 17.99 -2.31
CA MET A 414 0.38 18.78 -2.66
C MET A 414 0.03 20.26 -2.66
N LYS A 415 0.96 21.11 -2.25
CA LYS A 415 0.80 22.57 -2.32
C LYS A 415 0.61 23.02 -3.76
N SER A 416 -0.25 24.02 -3.98
CA SER A 416 -0.62 24.51 -5.33
C SER A 416 0.56 25.05 -6.14
N ASP A 417 1.64 25.47 -5.49
CA ASP A 417 2.83 25.98 -6.16
C ASP A 417 3.82 24.86 -6.52
N THR A 418 3.65 23.62 -6.05
CA THR A 418 4.60 22.49 -6.23
C THR A 418 5.05 22.34 -7.69
N PHE A 419 4.10 22.42 -8.62
CA PHE A 419 4.30 22.38 -10.07
C PHE A 419 3.31 23.33 -10.75
N PRO A 420 3.60 23.81 -11.98
CA PRO A 420 2.63 24.58 -12.76
C PRO A 420 1.37 23.74 -13.03
N ARG A 421 0.22 24.20 -12.56
CA ARG A 421 -1.07 23.54 -12.82
C ARG A 421 -1.33 23.51 -14.34
N PRO A 422 -1.59 22.33 -14.94
CA PRO A 422 -1.95 22.26 -16.35
C PRO A 422 -3.19 23.08 -16.71
N SER A 423 -3.15 23.70 -17.89
CA SER A 423 -4.14 24.68 -18.33
C SER A 423 -5.53 24.10 -18.64
N ASP A 424 -5.58 22.80 -18.91
CA ASP A 424 -6.78 22.06 -19.32
C ASP A 424 -7.40 21.18 -18.22
N TRP A 425 -6.85 21.25 -17.00
CA TRP A 425 -7.39 20.63 -15.80
C TRP A 425 -8.65 21.34 -15.31
N TRP A 426 -9.74 20.59 -15.10
CA TRP A 426 -11.02 21.16 -14.65
C TRP A 426 -10.95 21.62 -13.18
N ASP A 427 -11.84 22.54 -12.80
CA ASP A 427 -11.78 23.28 -11.52
C ASP A 427 -11.81 22.37 -10.28
N GLN A 428 -12.40 21.18 -10.39
CA GLN A 428 -12.55 20.21 -9.29
C GLN A 428 -11.32 19.32 -9.10
N ILE A 429 -10.21 19.59 -9.82
CA ILE A 429 -8.89 19.11 -9.42
C ILE A 429 -8.34 20.07 -8.36
N ILE A 430 -8.38 19.65 -7.10
CA ILE A 430 -8.10 20.46 -5.91
C ILE A 430 -6.74 20.06 -5.36
N MET A 431 -5.86 21.05 -5.16
CA MET A 431 -4.57 20.88 -4.51
C MET A 431 -4.68 21.32 -3.04
N THR A 432 -4.19 20.50 -2.11
CA THR A 432 -4.28 20.75 -0.65
C THR A 432 -2.88 20.96 -0.06
N ASP A 433 -2.52 20.19 0.97
CA ASP A 433 -1.18 20.15 1.55
C ASP A 433 -0.68 18.70 1.56
N PHE A 434 0.62 18.53 1.67
CA PHE A 434 1.27 17.24 1.78
C PHE A 434 0.83 16.51 3.02
N ILE A 435 0.41 15.26 2.84
CA ILE A 435 -0.10 14.44 3.94
C ILE A 435 0.97 13.45 4.44
N PHE A 436 1.14 13.41 5.76
CA PHE A 436 2.07 12.49 6.43
C PHE A 436 1.36 11.73 7.54
N LEU A 437 1.74 10.46 7.72
CA LEU A 437 1.29 9.69 8.86
C LEU A 437 2.28 9.87 10.02
N ARG A 438 1.94 10.73 10.97
CA ARG A 438 2.72 10.92 12.21
C ARG A 438 2.00 10.31 13.40
N LYS A 439 2.73 9.65 14.30
CA LYS A 439 2.17 9.10 15.53
C LYS A 439 2.03 10.18 16.62
N GLY A 440 0.91 10.89 16.61
CA GLY A 440 0.47 11.78 17.70
C GLY A 440 1.35 13.01 17.96
N SER A 441 0.79 14.02 18.63
CA SER A 441 1.42 15.32 18.92
C SER A 441 2.50 15.28 20.02
N GLY A 442 3.31 14.22 20.11
CA GLY A 442 4.30 14.06 21.17
C GLY A 442 5.34 12.95 20.98
N GLY A 443 5.48 12.39 19.78
CA GLY A 443 6.36 11.25 19.55
C GLY A 443 6.96 11.21 18.15
N ALA A 444 7.73 12.23 17.79
CA ALA A 444 8.86 11.97 16.91
C ALA A 444 9.70 10.92 17.66
N GLY A 445 9.98 9.76 17.06
CA GLY A 445 10.83 8.77 17.72
C GLY A 445 12.13 9.42 18.19
N ALA A 446 12.70 8.98 19.31
CA ALA A 446 14.10 9.36 19.57
C ALA A 446 14.95 8.83 18.40
N LEU A 447 15.97 9.57 17.97
CA LEU A 447 16.91 9.10 16.94
C LEU A 447 17.42 7.69 17.25
N GLY A 448 17.76 7.48 18.53
CA GLY A 448 18.34 6.25 19.02
C GLY A 448 19.74 5.99 18.47
N GLU A 449 20.44 5.03 19.08
CA GLU A 449 21.71 4.54 18.54
C GLU A 449 21.46 3.59 17.35
N PRO A 450 22.32 3.58 16.33
CA PRO A 450 23.62 4.28 16.23
C PRO A 450 23.56 5.71 15.67
N LEU A 451 22.37 6.24 15.36
CA LEU A 451 22.24 7.52 14.68
C LEU A 451 22.65 8.71 15.57
N GLU A 452 22.26 8.68 16.84
CA GLU A 452 22.58 9.74 17.80
C GLU A 452 24.09 9.91 18.00
N GLY A 453 24.81 8.82 18.29
CA GLY A 453 26.27 8.84 18.44
C GLY A 453 26.99 9.28 17.16
N PHE A 454 26.53 8.83 15.98
CA PHE A 454 27.13 9.23 14.71
C PHE A 454 26.96 10.73 14.42
N ILE A 455 25.75 11.26 14.64
CA ILE A 455 25.46 12.69 14.45
C ILE A 455 26.25 13.54 15.45
N GLN A 456 26.31 13.14 16.72
CA GLN A 456 27.10 13.86 17.72
C GLN A 456 28.58 13.87 17.33
N GLY A 457 29.14 12.71 16.94
CA GLY A 457 30.52 12.63 16.46
C GLY A 457 30.79 13.50 15.23
N ALA A 458 29.81 13.65 14.33
CA ALA A 458 29.91 14.55 13.19
C ALA A 458 30.01 16.01 13.62
N ARG A 459 29.16 16.42 14.58
CA ARG A 459 29.16 17.79 15.12
C ARG A 459 30.45 18.11 15.86
N ASP A 460 30.95 17.19 16.68
CA ASP A 460 32.20 17.34 17.41
C ASP A 460 33.41 17.51 16.47
N ALA A 461 33.38 16.86 15.31
CA ALA A 461 34.41 16.99 14.28
C ALA A 461 34.20 18.17 13.32
N GLY A 462 33.16 19.00 13.51
CA GLY A 462 32.80 20.08 12.59
C GLY A 462 32.47 19.59 11.18
N ALA A 463 32.00 18.35 11.05
CA ALA A 463 31.69 17.72 9.77
C ALA A 463 30.31 18.14 9.24
N LYS A 464 30.17 18.13 7.91
CA LYS A 464 28.89 18.18 7.21
C LYS A 464 28.21 16.82 7.28
N LEU A 465 26.88 16.82 7.39
CA LEU A 465 26.08 15.59 7.40
C LEU A 465 25.31 15.44 6.08
N GLY A 466 25.58 14.37 5.35
CA GLY A 466 24.81 13.97 4.17
C GLY A 466 23.90 12.79 4.47
N LEU A 467 22.74 12.75 3.80
CA LEU A 467 21.88 11.58 3.75
C LEU A 467 21.80 11.04 2.33
N MET A 468 21.98 9.74 2.18
CA MET A 468 21.59 8.99 0.98
C MET A 468 20.49 7.99 1.33
N THR A 469 19.37 7.99 0.60
CA THR A 469 18.33 6.97 0.80
C THR A 469 17.62 6.57 -0.49
N PHE A 470 17.54 5.25 -0.68
CA PHE A 470 16.72 4.63 -1.73
C PHE A 470 15.48 3.93 -1.18
N SER A 471 15.19 4.09 0.13
CA SER A 471 14.07 3.44 0.82
C SER A 471 14.01 1.93 0.50
N SER A 472 12.91 1.45 -0.11
CA SER A 472 12.73 0.05 -0.51
C SER A 472 13.08 -0.22 -1.97
N MET A 473 13.64 0.76 -2.71
CA MET A 473 13.97 0.60 -4.12
C MET A 473 15.14 -0.38 -4.30
N PRO A 474 15.09 -1.27 -5.31
CA PRO A 474 16.11 -2.29 -5.54
C PRO A 474 17.36 -1.70 -6.22
N VAL A 475 18.17 -0.96 -5.45
CA VAL A 475 19.46 -0.42 -5.91
C VAL A 475 20.60 -1.33 -5.47
N ALA A 476 21.42 -1.78 -6.42
CA ALA A 476 22.59 -2.64 -6.16
C ALA A 476 23.51 -2.03 -5.09
N ARG A 477 23.89 -2.81 -4.08
CA ARG A 477 24.74 -2.36 -2.97
C ARG A 477 26.08 -1.87 -3.47
N GLY A 478 26.66 -2.53 -4.48
CA GLY A 478 27.91 -2.09 -5.09
C GLY A 478 27.81 -0.67 -5.68
N THR A 479 26.72 -0.34 -6.39
CA THR A 479 26.51 0.99 -6.97
C THR A 479 26.33 2.06 -5.89
N MET A 480 25.54 1.77 -4.86
CA MET A 480 25.36 2.66 -3.72
C MET A 480 26.69 2.93 -3.00
N LEU A 481 27.45 1.87 -2.66
CA LEU A 481 28.70 2.01 -1.94
C LEU A 481 29.76 2.77 -2.74
N ARG A 482 29.84 2.59 -4.07
CA ARG A 482 30.76 3.39 -4.90
C ARG A 482 30.46 4.88 -4.77
N CYS A 483 29.19 5.26 -4.87
CA CYS A 483 28.79 6.66 -4.71
C CYS A 483 29.10 7.17 -3.29
N ALA A 484 28.73 6.41 -2.26
CA ALA A 484 28.93 6.77 -0.86
C ALA A 484 30.42 6.96 -0.50
N VAL A 485 31.25 5.96 -0.81
CA VAL A 485 32.70 5.97 -0.56
C VAL A 485 33.36 7.12 -1.31
N LYS A 486 33.03 7.29 -2.60
CA LYS A 486 33.57 8.37 -3.44
C LYS A 486 33.24 9.74 -2.84
N MET A 487 31.98 10.00 -2.49
CA MET A 487 31.58 11.27 -1.86
C MET A 487 32.33 11.54 -0.55
N VAL A 488 32.46 10.55 0.33
CA VAL A 488 33.13 10.74 1.62
C VAL A 488 34.64 10.95 1.44
N LYS A 489 35.29 10.25 0.49
CA LYS A 489 36.75 10.34 0.29
C LYS A 489 37.19 11.54 -0.54
N GLU A 490 36.43 11.91 -1.56
CA GLU A 490 36.88 12.83 -2.61
C GLU A 490 36.23 14.21 -2.55
N CYS A 491 35.15 14.41 -1.81
CA CYS A 491 34.56 15.75 -1.69
C CYS A 491 35.50 16.73 -1.00
N SER A 492 35.34 18.01 -1.33
CA SER A 492 36.17 19.11 -0.81
C SER A 492 35.91 19.44 0.66
N PHE A 493 34.93 18.77 1.28
CA PHE A 493 34.45 19.05 2.64
C PHE A 493 34.67 17.86 3.57
N ASN A 494 34.74 18.12 4.88
CA ASN A 494 34.66 17.05 5.87
C ASN A 494 33.22 16.50 5.91
N LEU A 495 32.89 15.59 5.00
CA LEU A 495 31.58 14.94 4.93
C LEU A 495 31.56 13.66 5.76
N ARG A 496 30.46 13.49 6.49
CA ARG A 496 30.00 12.20 7.01
C ARG A 496 28.64 11.86 6.41
N LEU A 497 28.49 10.62 5.97
CA LEU A 497 27.33 10.19 5.20
C LEU A 497 26.56 9.10 5.93
N ILE A 498 25.25 9.29 6.05
CA ILE A 498 24.31 8.25 6.50
C ILE A 498 23.60 7.68 5.28
N TYR A 499 23.67 6.37 5.10
CA TYR A 499 22.80 5.64 4.18
C TYR A 499 21.62 5.02 4.94
N VAL A 500 20.40 5.27 4.47
CA VAL A 500 19.19 4.61 4.98
C VAL A 500 18.48 3.85 3.86
N GLY A 501 18.38 2.53 3.96
CA GLY A 501 17.60 1.75 3.00
C GLY A 501 17.80 0.24 3.09
N LYS A 502 16.93 -0.51 2.39
CA LYS A 502 17.00 -1.97 2.36
C LYS A 502 18.30 -2.42 1.71
N ARG A 503 19.09 -3.23 2.42
CA ARG A 503 20.31 -3.85 1.88
C ARG A 503 19.93 -4.90 0.83
N GLN A 504 20.52 -4.78 -0.36
CA GLN A 504 20.35 -5.78 -1.41
C GLN A 504 21.39 -6.90 -1.24
N GLU A 505 20.99 -8.12 -1.59
CA GLU A 505 21.87 -9.29 -1.61
C GLU A 505 22.56 -9.36 -2.99
N ASP A 506 23.60 -8.55 -3.18
CA ASP A 506 24.44 -8.54 -4.37
C ASP A 506 25.93 -8.56 -4.03
N SER A 507 26.74 -9.06 -4.97
CA SER A 507 28.19 -9.15 -4.81
C SER A 507 28.81 -7.75 -4.85
N VAL A 508 29.51 -7.40 -3.78
CA VAL A 508 30.30 -6.16 -3.66
C VAL A 508 31.78 -6.52 -3.84
N PRO A 509 32.55 -5.77 -4.65
CA PRO A 509 34.00 -5.98 -4.74
C PRO A 509 34.69 -5.83 -3.37
N ASP A 510 35.61 -6.74 -3.04
CA ASP A 510 36.28 -6.77 -1.73
C ASP A 510 36.92 -5.42 -1.37
N SER A 511 37.62 -4.78 -2.32
CA SER A 511 38.25 -3.47 -2.11
C SER A 511 37.24 -2.38 -1.75
N LEU A 512 36.03 -2.41 -2.31
CA LEU A 512 34.98 -1.44 -2.01
C LEU A 512 34.36 -1.72 -0.63
N ALA A 513 34.22 -2.99 -0.26
CA ALA A 513 33.74 -3.38 1.06
C ALA A 513 34.74 -3.00 2.16
N GLU A 514 36.04 -3.21 1.92
CA GLU A 514 37.12 -2.78 2.82
C GLU A 514 37.13 -1.25 2.98
N ASP A 515 36.99 -0.51 1.88
CA ASP A 515 36.91 0.95 1.91
C ASP A 515 35.70 1.47 2.71
N ALA A 516 34.52 0.89 2.48
CA ALA A 516 33.33 1.24 3.24
C ALA A 516 33.50 0.94 4.72
N LYS A 517 34.07 -0.23 5.06
CA LYS A 517 34.32 -0.63 6.45
C LYS A 517 35.32 0.29 7.15
N ALA A 518 36.38 0.73 6.45
CA ALA A 518 37.32 1.70 7.00
C ALA A 518 36.63 3.03 7.34
N LEU A 519 35.74 3.52 6.45
CA LEU A 519 34.96 4.73 6.72
C LEU A 519 33.95 4.57 7.86
N GLU A 520 33.37 3.37 8.05
CA GLU A 520 32.54 3.06 9.22
C GLU A 520 33.37 3.12 10.51
N ASP A 521 34.56 2.51 10.52
CA ASP A 521 35.47 2.50 11.68
C ASP A 521 35.99 3.90 12.03
N GLU A 522 36.17 4.76 11.03
CA GLU A 522 36.49 6.19 11.21
C GLU A 522 35.28 7.03 11.67
N GLY A 523 34.08 6.44 11.71
CA GLY A 523 32.84 7.15 12.04
C GLY A 523 32.43 8.18 10.97
N ARG A 524 32.80 7.94 9.70
CA ARG A 524 32.51 8.82 8.56
C ARG A 524 31.42 8.29 7.63
N PHE A 525 31.10 7.00 7.71
CA PHE A 525 29.98 6.39 7.01
C PHE A 525 29.11 5.59 8.00
N LEU A 526 27.79 5.65 7.84
CA LEU A 526 26.86 4.84 8.63
C LEU A 526 25.78 4.26 7.71
N ASP A 527 25.68 2.94 7.66
CA ASP A 527 24.68 2.19 6.90
C ASP A 527 23.62 1.61 7.86
N VAL A 528 22.39 2.12 7.79
CA VAL A 528 21.25 1.60 8.54
C VAL A 528 20.10 1.21 7.62
N GLU A 529 19.32 0.19 8.02
CA GLU A 529 18.19 -0.25 7.19
C GLU A 529 16.97 0.66 7.28
N ARG A 530 16.76 1.31 8.43
CA ARG A 530 15.57 2.10 8.73
C ARG A 530 15.91 3.28 9.64
N ALA A 531 15.22 4.39 9.42
CA ALA A 531 15.23 5.55 10.30
C ALA A 531 13.88 6.27 10.20
N ASP A 532 13.50 7.01 11.24
CA ASP A 532 12.40 7.96 11.16
C ASP A 532 12.90 9.25 10.51
N PHE A 533 12.48 9.50 9.26
CA PHE A 533 12.91 10.66 8.48
C PHE A 533 12.44 11.98 9.08
N GLY A 534 11.27 12.01 9.73
CA GLY A 534 10.78 13.20 10.43
C GLY A 534 11.68 13.61 11.60
N VAL A 535 12.45 12.68 12.16
CA VAL A 535 13.43 12.91 13.23
C VAL A 535 14.84 13.12 12.66
N LEU A 536 15.24 12.33 11.66
CA LEU A 536 16.60 12.32 11.13
C LEU A 536 16.90 13.52 10.22
N PHE A 537 15.97 13.90 9.36
CA PHE A 537 16.21 14.89 8.30
C PHE A 537 16.59 16.28 8.83
N PRO A 538 16.06 16.79 9.96
CA PRO A 538 16.48 18.07 10.53
C PRO A 538 17.98 18.22 10.80
N PHE A 539 18.71 17.12 10.91
CA PHE A 539 20.15 17.13 11.20
C PHE A 539 21.03 17.21 9.95
N MET A 540 20.47 17.00 8.77
CA MET A 540 21.22 16.86 7.52
C MET A 540 21.49 18.20 6.86
N ASP A 541 22.61 18.28 6.14
CA ASP A 541 23.03 19.44 5.36
C ASP A 541 22.75 19.26 3.85
N ILE A 542 22.63 18.01 3.37
CA ILE A 542 22.40 17.68 1.96
C ILE A 542 21.69 16.34 1.80
N PHE A 543 20.84 16.21 0.77
CA PHE A 543 20.03 15.01 0.52
C PHE A 543 20.27 14.39 -0.86
N ILE A 544 20.47 13.07 -0.89
CA ILE A 544 20.50 12.23 -2.09
C ILE A 544 19.38 11.19 -1.95
N ILE A 545 18.34 11.29 -2.78
CA ILE A 545 17.09 10.53 -2.57
C ILE A 545 16.59 9.89 -3.87
N HIS A 546 15.82 8.79 -3.76
CA HIS A 546 15.25 8.14 -4.95
C HIS A 546 14.15 8.91 -5.69
N GLY A 547 13.58 9.96 -5.09
CA GLY A 547 12.50 10.73 -5.70
C GLY A 547 11.08 10.24 -5.39
N GLY A 548 10.86 9.40 -4.38
CA GLY A 548 9.50 9.10 -3.92
C GLY A 548 8.85 10.33 -3.28
N LEU A 549 7.55 10.53 -3.50
CA LEU A 549 6.79 11.69 -2.99
C LEU A 549 7.10 12.03 -1.54
N GLY A 550 6.89 11.08 -0.61
CA GLY A 550 7.03 11.33 0.83
C GLY A 550 8.43 11.78 1.21
N THR A 551 9.44 11.00 0.79
CA THR A 551 10.86 11.29 1.04
C THR A 551 11.30 12.62 0.43
N THR A 552 10.83 12.91 -0.79
CA THR A 552 11.22 14.14 -1.50
C THR A 552 10.68 15.37 -0.81
N VAL A 553 9.40 15.37 -0.45
CA VAL A 553 8.79 16.51 0.23
C VAL A 553 9.40 16.71 1.62
N GLU A 554 9.65 15.64 2.39
CA GLU A 554 10.32 15.78 3.68
C GLU A 554 11.73 16.38 3.55
N ALA A 555 12.51 15.99 2.53
CA ALA A 555 13.82 16.57 2.26
C ALA A 555 13.71 18.06 1.88
N LEU A 556 12.78 18.40 0.98
CA LEU A 556 12.54 19.78 0.54
C LEU A 556 12.11 20.70 1.68
N ARG A 557 11.31 20.19 2.64
CA ARG A 557 10.93 20.90 3.85
C ARG A 557 12.11 21.28 4.75
N MET A 558 13.24 20.58 4.66
CA MET A 558 14.46 20.94 5.39
C MET A 558 15.21 22.12 4.77
N LYS A 559 14.80 22.58 3.58
CA LYS A 559 15.40 23.72 2.88
C LYS A 559 16.90 23.56 2.65
N LYS A 560 17.30 22.35 2.28
CA LYS A 560 18.68 21.97 1.93
C LYS A 560 18.76 21.52 0.47
N PRO A 561 19.96 21.58 -0.14
CA PRO A 561 20.17 21.02 -1.46
C PRO A 561 19.76 19.54 -1.53
N THR A 562 19.03 19.18 -2.58
CA THR A 562 18.39 17.86 -2.71
C THR A 562 18.55 17.37 -4.14
N SER A 563 19.23 16.24 -4.31
CA SER A 563 19.39 15.55 -5.60
C SER A 563 18.55 14.29 -5.63
N VAL A 564 17.87 14.09 -6.76
CA VAL A 564 17.07 12.90 -7.04
C VAL A 564 17.85 11.95 -7.92
N THR A 565 18.17 10.77 -7.40
CA THR A 565 18.85 9.69 -8.09
C THR A 565 18.37 8.33 -7.61
N GLY A 566 18.32 7.35 -8.49
CA GLY A 566 17.74 6.05 -8.19
C GLY A 566 17.48 5.28 -9.48
N PRO A 567 16.60 4.27 -9.47
CA PRO A 567 16.14 3.64 -10.70
C PRO A 567 15.21 4.57 -11.53
N LEU A 568 14.75 5.69 -10.94
CA LEU A 568 13.97 6.73 -11.61
C LEU A 568 12.72 6.17 -12.29
N LEU A 569 11.96 5.40 -11.50
CA LEU A 569 10.70 4.76 -11.90
C LEU A 569 9.51 5.65 -11.54
N LEU A 570 8.49 5.66 -12.40
CA LEU A 570 7.18 6.28 -12.13
C LEU A 570 7.33 7.77 -11.72
N ASP A 571 6.84 8.14 -10.54
CA ASP A 571 6.83 9.49 -9.99
C ASP A 571 8.23 10.05 -9.66
N GLN A 572 9.27 9.21 -9.62
CA GLN A 572 10.64 9.63 -9.28
C GLN A 572 11.21 10.63 -10.26
N ARG A 573 10.89 10.49 -11.56
CA ARG A 573 11.35 11.44 -12.57
C ARG A 573 10.61 12.78 -12.47
N PHE A 574 9.32 12.72 -12.13
CA PHE A 574 8.51 13.90 -11.86
C PHE A 574 9.11 14.68 -10.69
N TRP A 575 9.37 14.03 -9.56
CA TRP A 575 9.97 14.66 -8.39
C TRP A 575 11.39 15.15 -8.63
N GLY A 576 12.19 14.41 -9.40
CA GLY A 576 13.49 14.87 -9.85
C GLY A 576 13.42 16.15 -10.68
N SER A 577 12.45 16.24 -11.59
CA SER A 577 12.20 17.43 -12.39
C SER A 577 11.71 18.60 -11.53
N VAL A 578 10.86 18.35 -10.52
CA VAL A 578 10.45 19.36 -9.54
C VAL A 578 11.66 19.92 -8.80
N CYS A 579 12.54 19.07 -8.26
CA CYS A 579 13.76 19.52 -7.57
C CYS A 579 14.68 20.34 -8.50
N TYR A 580 14.89 19.87 -9.74
CA TYR A 580 15.74 20.55 -10.71
C TYR A 580 15.16 21.92 -11.14
N ASN A 581 13.87 21.97 -11.51
CA ASN A 581 13.20 23.20 -11.96
C ASN A 581 13.11 24.24 -10.84
N ARG A 582 13.02 23.78 -9.58
CA ARG A 582 13.10 24.63 -8.38
C ARG A 582 14.53 25.09 -8.08
N GLY A 583 15.53 24.53 -8.74
CA GLY A 583 16.93 24.89 -8.62
C GLY A 583 17.53 24.51 -7.26
N VAL A 584 17.04 23.43 -6.62
CA VAL A 584 17.59 22.96 -5.33
C VAL A 584 18.63 21.85 -5.50
N GLY A 585 18.88 21.41 -6.72
CA GLY A 585 19.82 20.35 -7.02
C GLY A 585 20.02 20.18 -8.52
N MET A 586 20.81 19.16 -8.85
CA MET A 586 21.13 18.78 -10.23
C MET A 586 19.91 18.16 -10.95
N PRO A 587 19.93 18.09 -12.30
CA PRO A 587 18.98 17.26 -13.05
C PRO A 587 18.93 15.82 -12.50
N PRO A 588 17.78 15.14 -12.55
CA PRO A 588 17.70 13.76 -12.09
C PRO A 588 18.60 12.85 -12.90
N VAL A 589 19.44 12.07 -12.21
CA VAL A 589 20.39 11.15 -12.85
C VAL A 589 20.12 9.74 -12.35
N HIS A 590 20.01 8.79 -13.28
CA HIS A 590 19.85 7.37 -12.93
C HIS A 590 21.05 6.91 -12.08
N VAL A 591 20.82 6.07 -11.08
CA VAL A 591 21.82 5.70 -10.07
C VAL A 591 23.11 5.14 -10.65
N ASP A 592 23.02 4.40 -11.75
CA ASP A 592 24.20 3.86 -12.46
C ASP A 592 25.13 4.94 -13.05
N ASN A 593 24.63 6.14 -13.28
CA ASN A 593 25.41 7.29 -13.78
C ASN A 593 25.68 8.32 -12.68
N PHE A 594 25.17 8.11 -11.47
CA PHE A 594 25.28 9.08 -10.38
C PHE A 594 26.70 9.17 -9.83
N GLU A 595 27.49 8.10 -9.92
CA GLU A 595 28.90 8.08 -9.52
C GLU A 595 29.72 9.18 -10.21
N ASP A 596 29.40 9.51 -11.47
CA ASP A 596 30.08 10.54 -12.24
C ASP A 596 29.67 11.97 -11.83
N ALA A 597 28.51 12.12 -11.20
CA ALA A 597 27.95 13.42 -10.83
C ALA A 597 27.95 13.69 -9.31
N CYS A 598 28.15 12.67 -8.47
CA CYS A 598 27.96 12.77 -7.02
C CYS A 598 28.90 13.80 -6.37
N ILE A 599 30.16 13.90 -6.82
CA ILE A 599 31.12 14.90 -6.31
C ILE A 599 30.68 16.31 -6.68
N LYS A 600 30.27 16.55 -7.93
CA LYS A 600 29.74 17.86 -8.34
C LYS A 600 28.55 18.27 -7.46
N PHE A 601 27.65 17.34 -7.17
CA PHE A 601 26.49 17.64 -6.33
C PHE A 601 26.87 17.96 -4.89
N VAL A 602 27.72 17.15 -4.26
CA VAL A 602 28.14 17.36 -2.88
C VAL A 602 28.95 18.63 -2.72
N ASP A 603 29.93 18.87 -3.59
CA ASP A 603 30.77 20.07 -3.52
C ASP A 603 29.93 21.32 -3.79
N GLY A 604 29.11 21.33 -4.84
CA GLY A 604 28.24 22.48 -5.15
C GLY A 604 27.17 22.73 -4.08
N GLY A 605 26.63 21.68 -3.45
CA GLY A 605 25.59 21.78 -2.43
C GLY A 605 26.11 22.14 -1.03
N LEU A 606 27.38 21.86 -0.73
CA LEU A 606 27.97 22.16 0.59
C LEU A 606 28.84 23.42 0.61
N ASP A 607 29.24 23.93 -0.55
CA ASP A 607 30.09 25.13 -0.67
C ASP A 607 29.36 26.39 -0.17
N PRO A 608 29.83 27.05 0.90
CA PRO A 608 29.23 28.29 1.39
C PRO A 608 29.18 29.44 0.38
N ALA A 609 30.00 29.39 -0.69
CA ALA A 609 29.92 30.35 -1.80
C ALA A 609 28.71 30.13 -2.71
N ASP A 610 28.03 28.98 -2.58
CA ASP A 610 26.84 28.56 -3.33
C ASP A 610 26.96 28.79 -4.85
N PRO A 611 28.00 28.23 -5.50
CA PRO A 611 28.31 28.53 -6.90
C PRO A 611 27.19 28.13 -7.87
N GLU A 612 26.38 27.14 -7.49
CA GLU A 612 25.23 26.65 -8.26
C GLU A 612 23.90 27.33 -7.83
N GLY A 613 23.91 28.11 -6.73
CA GLY A 613 22.73 28.77 -6.16
C GLY A 613 21.73 27.84 -5.44
N TRP A 614 22.05 26.56 -5.28
CA TRP A 614 21.15 25.55 -4.74
C TRP A 614 20.77 25.81 -3.28
N GLN A 615 21.70 26.27 -2.46
CA GLN A 615 21.42 26.55 -1.04
C GLN A 615 20.50 27.75 -0.90
N ALA A 616 20.78 28.85 -1.61
CA ALA A 616 19.93 30.03 -1.59
C ALA A 616 18.52 29.72 -2.10
N LYS A 617 18.39 28.91 -3.16
CA LYS A 617 17.10 28.47 -3.70
C LYS A 617 16.35 27.57 -2.73
N ALA A 618 17.01 26.61 -2.10
CA ALA A 618 16.39 25.73 -1.11
C ALA A 618 15.88 26.53 0.10
N GLN A 619 16.67 27.49 0.59
CA GLN A 619 16.30 28.37 1.71
C GLN A 619 15.11 29.29 1.39
N ALA A 620 15.02 29.78 0.15
CA ALA A 620 13.97 30.69 -0.28
C ALA A 620 12.61 30.01 -0.48
N GLN A 621 12.56 28.68 -0.55
CA GLN A 621 11.32 27.94 -0.82
C GLN A 621 10.50 27.70 0.45
N ASP A 622 9.19 27.57 0.23
CA ASP A 622 8.22 27.19 1.26
C ASP A 622 7.55 25.87 0.87
N TRP A 623 7.88 24.81 1.61
CA TRP A 623 7.32 23.47 1.45
C TRP A 623 6.34 23.11 2.58
N GLY A 624 5.85 24.11 3.32
CA GLY A 624 4.98 23.93 4.48
C GLY A 624 5.76 23.82 5.79
N ASP A 625 5.03 23.84 6.90
CA ASP A 625 5.60 23.69 8.23
C ASP A 625 6.09 22.25 8.43
N VAL A 626 7.34 22.10 8.89
CA VAL A 626 7.94 20.79 9.19
C VAL A 626 7.19 20.04 10.30
N THR A 627 6.43 20.73 11.14
CA THR A 627 5.62 20.16 12.21
C THR A 627 4.22 19.77 11.76
N ASP A 628 3.73 20.33 10.65
CA ASP A 628 2.42 20.04 10.07
C ASP A 628 2.46 18.75 9.24
N ASP A 629 1.53 17.85 9.53
CA ASP A 629 1.34 16.60 8.80
C ASP A 629 0.35 16.72 7.64
N GLY A 630 -0.25 17.91 7.45
CA GLY A 630 -1.21 18.23 6.38
C GLY A 630 -2.52 17.45 6.46
N VAL A 631 -2.73 16.64 7.49
CA VAL A 631 -3.93 15.80 7.63
C VAL A 631 -5.16 16.68 7.71
N LYS A 632 -5.10 17.77 8.50
CA LYS A 632 -6.22 18.71 8.65
C LYS A 632 -6.65 19.33 7.33
N ALA A 633 -5.71 19.83 6.52
CA ALA A 633 -6.02 20.48 5.24
C ALA A 633 -6.73 19.51 4.28
N ASN A 634 -6.29 18.25 4.26
CA ASN A 634 -6.92 17.21 3.45
C ASN A 634 -8.30 16.82 3.98
N VAL A 635 -8.46 16.62 5.30
CA VAL A 635 -9.77 16.31 5.92
C VAL A 635 -10.78 17.43 5.67
N ASP A 636 -10.38 18.69 5.80
CA ASP A 636 -11.24 19.85 5.55
C ASP A 636 -11.72 19.90 4.11
N CYS A 637 -10.84 19.59 3.15
CA CYS A 637 -11.20 19.51 1.73
C CYS A 637 -12.26 18.44 1.46
N PHE A 638 -12.06 17.22 1.97
CA PHE A 638 -13.06 16.15 1.84
C PHE A 638 -14.38 16.47 2.55
N ALA A 639 -14.32 17.16 3.70
CA ALA A 639 -15.51 17.61 4.40
C ALA A 639 -16.30 18.66 3.63
N GLU A 640 -15.63 19.54 2.89
CA GLU A 640 -16.30 20.48 2.00
C GLU A 640 -16.99 19.78 0.83
N LEU A 641 -16.32 18.78 0.22
CA LEU A 641 -16.90 17.98 -0.87
C LEU A 641 -18.12 17.13 -0.46
N LEU A 642 -18.35 16.96 0.84
CA LEU A 642 -19.49 16.23 1.41
C LEU A 642 -20.67 17.12 1.79
N LYS A 643 -20.53 18.44 1.74
CA LYS A 643 -21.63 19.40 1.96
C LYS A 643 -22.48 19.54 0.70
#